data_AF-A0A7Y4Z0E2-F1
#
_entry.id   AF-A0A7Y4Z0E2-F1
#
_cell.length_a   1.000
_cell.length_b   1.000
_cell.length_c   1.000
_cell.angle_alpha   90.00
_cell.angle_beta   90.00
_cell.angle_gamma   90.00
#
_symmetry.space_group_name_H-M   'P 1'
#
loop_
_entity.id
_entity.type
_entity.pdbx_description
1 polymer ?
#
loop_
_entity_poly.entity_id
_entity_poly.type
_entity_poly.pdbx_seq_one_letter_code
_entity_poly.pdbx_strand_id
1 'polypeptide(L)'
;MDKTVKAKEFRNIFQNSLKINARSMSVKTLLSERNLKRIDYSPYYQRNYVWDNVKQTFFIESIILGTEVPPIILFKSGTKIEVIDGRQRFETLKRFKENSFSLSINGLKELQILNKQSFNKLSEFNKEIFLNSNIRIFEFEVINQPNLNDDIIDSIKKEIFRRYNTGITSLTREELDNAKYDDDDFSDLFKDELKNNIDFFKDFNHCFFPKDSFYENSNNDGLINKNVDFIRRFRILSSFPISTYASGSSRTEIFDLLYDFTKNSVEDISSEFNNFLSIIKKVLFIFKKLSNEKLLSNKLIYECIFWALTVLDKEEKEFTFNEEIFIDHFNKNISIYSEDSSYYSKNVVARFLDTADFFKSFTDCNFDIYIKNEDFKTRVGELKQTDVDAAKSIEDLSNLRLHKPNPISTPVDEIRNDLKTTNYLLRPSYQRQEKISTIKASGIIESILLGINLPPIFIYKRAKNVKEIVDGQQRLLAIIAFLGEQFYNEDGKLTYSKNNNYKLKGLKILTDLEGKNFSALTEDLRDKILDFVLDLIIIEESINDKFDPVDLFIRLNYKPYPIKNNSFEMWNSIVNFEVIKKIKSVSNDPLNDWFFIRERQEGKPDRMVNEELITILSYISYNNNDSISEVIGLFPRQDRITCRIKNKSALGDFLINLDNVETDKLTFIESINKTNTLISYFASLFDNIPTKEVLNDFLNVKGSRTFRRSLQDFYVIWIVIDKIPTDKFTTFKKEILDDIRNLLSVLKNASDEIVDGEYLRRFIEMLDSLEKKYN
;
A
#
# COMPACT_ATOMS: atom_id res chain seq x y z
N MET A 1 -8.10 19.44 -23.86
CA MET A 1 -7.36 20.57 -23.24
C MET A 1 -6.45 21.33 -24.23
N ASP A 2 -6.45 21.04 -25.54
CA ASP A 2 -5.37 21.46 -26.47
C ASP A 2 -5.31 22.92 -26.96
N LYS A 3 -6.14 23.84 -26.47
CA LYS A 3 -6.26 25.19 -27.07
C LYS A 3 -6.13 26.39 -26.13
N THR A 4 -5.67 26.22 -24.89
CA THR A 4 -5.46 27.38 -23.99
C THR A 4 -4.01 27.83 -23.96
N VAL A 5 -3.77 29.15 -23.93
CA VAL A 5 -2.44 29.77 -23.82
C VAL A 5 -1.69 29.24 -22.59
N LYS A 6 -2.40 29.05 -21.47
CA LYS A 6 -1.89 28.47 -20.22
C LYS A 6 -1.31 27.06 -20.42
N ALA A 7 -1.95 26.20 -21.22
CA ALA A 7 -1.45 24.83 -21.45
C ALA A 7 -0.17 24.81 -22.30
N LYS A 8 -0.05 25.71 -23.29
CA LYS A 8 1.17 25.86 -24.09
C LYS A 8 2.31 26.44 -23.25
N GLU A 9 2.03 27.46 -22.45
CA GLU A 9 2.99 28.07 -21.53
C GLU A 9 3.49 27.05 -20.49
N PHE A 10 2.58 26.27 -19.90
CA PHE A 10 2.89 25.17 -19.00
C PHE A 10 3.81 24.12 -19.65
N ARG A 11 3.47 23.64 -20.87
CA ARG A 11 4.31 22.69 -21.62
C ARG A 11 5.70 23.27 -21.89
N ASN A 12 5.78 24.54 -22.29
CA ASN A 12 7.04 25.21 -22.59
C ASN A 12 7.94 25.31 -21.36
N ILE A 13 7.38 25.62 -20.19
CA ILE A 13 8.16 25.73 -18.95
C ILE A 13 8.77 24.39 -18.57
N PHE A 14 8.00 23.30 -18.68
CA PHE A 14 8.51 21.95 -18.41
C PHE A 14 9.63 21.55 -19.38
N GLN A 15 9.50 21.90 -20.66
CA GLN A 15 10.45 21.50 -21.68
C GLN A 15 11.74 22.32 -21.67
N ASN A 16 11.67 23.62 -21.37
CA ASN A 16 12.76 24.55 -21.66
C ASN A 16 13.24 25.39 -20.46
N SER A 17 12.48 25.43 -19.37
CA SER A 17 12.71 26.37 -18.26
C SER A 17 12.83 25.73 -16.89
N LEU A 18 12.66 24.40 -16.78
CA LEU A 18 12.76 23.69 -15.51
C LEU A 18 14.17 23.12 -15.33
N LYS A 19 14.96 23.73 -14.45
CA LYS A 19 16.30 23.25 -14.09
C LYS A 19 16.24 22.36 -12.87
N ILE A 20 17.00 21.27 -12.90
CA ILE A 20 17.15 20.36 -11.76
C ILE A 20 18.60 20.38 -11.31
N ASN A 21 18.80 20.65 -10.02
CA ASN A 21 20.11 20.57 -9.39
C ASN A 21 20.11 19.40 -8.42
N ALA A 22 20.95 18.40 -8.70
CA ALA A 22 21.20 17.30 -7.78
C ALA A 22 22.34 17.67 -6.82
N ARG A 23 22.08 17.54 -5.52
CA ARG A 23 23.10 17.73 -4.48
C ARG A 23 22.91 16.79 -3.32
N SER A 24 23.98 16.59 -2.57
CA SER A 24 23.97 15.84 -1.31
C SER A 24 24.09 16.81 -0.14
N MET A 25 23.31 16.61 0.91
CA MET A 25 23.29 17.49 2.09
C MET A 25 23.23 16.67 3.37
N SER A 26 24.07 17.02 4.36
CA SER A 26 24.03 16.36 5.66
C SER A 26 22.74 16.70 6.42
N VAL A 27 22.27 15.78 7.27
CA VAL A 27 21.11 16.00 8.15
C VAL A 27 21.29 17.27 9.00
N LYS A 28 22.51 17.51 9.49
CA LYS A 28 22.89 18.73 10.23
C LYS A 28 22.60 19.99 9.44
N THR A 29 23.01 20.04 8.18
CA THR A 29 22.81 21.20 7.29
C THR A 29 21.34 21.32 6.91
N LEU A 30 20.68 20.22 6.53
CA LEU A 30 19.26 20.20 6.17
C LEU A 30 18.36 20.75 7.29
N LEU A 31 18.67 20.38 8.53
CA LEU A 31 17.94 20.81 9.74
C LEU A 31 18.60 21.98 10.47
N SER A 32 19.38 22.81 9.77
CA SER A 32 19.92 24.06 10.31
C SER A 32 18.81 25.10 10.43
N GLU A 33 18.94 26.05 11.36
CA GLU A 33 17.93 27.13 11.54
C GLU A 33 17.66 27.90 10.24
N ARG A 34 18.70 28.15 9.44
CA ARG A 34 18.56 28.82 8.15
C ARG A 34 17.68 28.03 7.20
N ASN A 35 17.87 26.72 7.11
CA ASN A 35 17.08 25.88 6.21
C ASN A 35 15.66 25.64 6.74
N LEU A 36 15.49 25.45 8.05
CA LEU A 36 14.16 25.33 8.68
C LEU A 36 13.30 26.59 8.49
N LYS A 37 13.90 27.78 8.38
CA LYS A 37 13.19 29.03 8.06
C LYS A 37 12.86 29.19 6.58
N ARG A 38 13.60 28.53 5.69
CA ARG A 38 13.46 28.68 4.22
C ARG A 38 12.67 27.56 3.55
N ILE A 39 12.72 26.36 4.12
CA ILE A 39 12.10 25.15 3.61
C ILE A 39 10.76 24.98 4.30
N ASP A 40 9.67 25.20 3.56
CA ASP A 40 8.35 24.75 3.93
C ASP A 40 8.21 23.27 3.57
N TYR A 41 8.27 22.39 4.57
CA TYR A 41 8.12 20.96 4.39
C TYR A 41 6.67 20.47 4.42
N SER A 42 5.72 21.36 4.74
CA SER A 42 4.30 21.06 4.84
C SER A 42 3.43 22.11 4.13
N PRO A 43 3.70 22.43 2.84
CA PRO A 43 2.85 23.34 2.09
C PRO A 43 1.43 22.78 1.97
N TYR A 44 0.46 23.64 1.66
CA TYR A 44 -0.97 23.33 1.77
C TYR A 44 -1.41 22.06 1.01
N TYR A 45 -0.74 21.74 -0.10
CA TYR A 45 -1.02 20.61 -0.99
C TYR A 45 -0.43 19.27 -0.48
N GLN A 46 0.42 19.28 0.54
CA GLN A 46 0.94 18.05 1.15
C GLN A 46 -0.12 17.37 2.03
N ARG A 47 -0.15 16.03 1.98
CA ARG A 47 -0.89 15.23 2.96
C ARG A 47 -0.30 15.35 4.36
N ASN A 48 -1.12 15.12 5.39
CA ASN A 48 -0.68 15.07 6.79
C ASN A 48 0.41 14.01 7.04
N TYR A 49 1.04 14.08 8.21
CA TYR A 49 2.05 13.10 8.60
C TYR A 49 1.41 11.74 8.93
N VAL A 50 1.90 10.67 8.30
CA VAL A 50 1.25 9.35 8.33
C VAL A 50 2.17 8.19 8.72
N TRP A 51 3.47 8.40 8.87
CA TRP A 51 4.40 7.33 9.24
C TRP A 51 4.19 6.88 10.69
N ASP A 52 4.04 5.57 10.89
CA ASP A 52 4.03 4.98 12.24
C ASP A 52 5.45 4.96 12.84
N ASN A 53 5.57 4.69 14.16
CA ASN A 53 6.87 4.64 14.82
C ASN A 53 7.79 3.56 14.19
N VAL A 54 7.22 2.46 13.71
CA VAL A 54 7.97 1.38 13.05
C VAL A 54 8.68 1.90 11.78
N LYS A 55 7.96 2.58 10.89
CA LYS A 55 8.54 3.17 9.67
C LYS A 55 9.51 4.30 9.99
N GLN A 56 9.21 5.13 10.99
CA GLN A 56 10.11 6.17 11.46
C GLN A 56 11.45 5.57 11.90
N THR A 57 11.40 4.54 12.74
CA THR A 57 12.58 3.85 13.26
C THR A 57 13.40 3.24 12.13
N PHE A 58 12.74 2.53 11.20
CA PHE A 58 13.40 1.92 10.04
C PHE A 58 14.11 2.96 9.15
N PHE A 59 13.50 4.14 8.99
CA PHE A 59 14.12 5.23 8.25
C PHE A 59 15.32 5.82 9.02
N ILE A 60 15.22 6.05 10.34
CA ILE A 60 16.34 6.55 11.14
C ILE A 60 17.50 5.55 11.15
N GLU A 61 17.22 4.25 11.27
CA GLU A 61 18.24 3.20 11.13
C GLU A 61 18.97 3.32 9.78
N SER A 62 18.21 3.42 8.69
CA SER A 62 18.76 3.57 7.34
C SER A 62 19.66 4.81 7.20
N ILE A 63 19.31 5.91 7.88
CA ILE A 63 20.12 7.13 7.94
C ILE A 63 21.41 6.89 8.74
N ILE A 64 21.35 6.22 9.89
CA ILE A 64 22.53 5.94 10.73
C ILE A 64 23.50 5.01 9.99
N LEU A 65 22.99 3.94 9.36
CA LEU A 65 23.77 3.02 8.52
C LEU A 65 24.35 3.68 7.25
N GLY A 66 23.95 4.92 6.93
CA GLY A 66 24.40 5.61 5.73
C GLY A 66 23.89 5.01 4.43
N THR A 67 22.90 4.10 4.50
CA THR A 67 22.29 3.46 3.33
C THR A 67 21.66 4.49 2.39
N GLU A 68 21.43 4.06 1.16
CA GLU A 68 20.69 4.86 0.20
C GLU A 68 19.20 4.92 0.56
N VAL A 69 18.67 6.13 0.62
CA VAL A 69 17.24 6.39 0.83
C VAL A 69 16.72 7.19 -0.36
N PRO A 70 15.42 7.12 -0.68
CA PRO A 70 14.90 7.94 -1.77
C PRO A 70 15.21 9.43 -1.51
N PRO A 71 15.39 10.25 -2.57
CA PRO A 71 15.80 11.65 -2.46
C PRO A 71 14.65 12.58 -2.02
N ILE A 72 14.97 13.68 -1.32
CA ILE A 72 13.99 14.73 -1.02
C ILE A 72 13.88 15.64 -2.25
N ILE A 73 12.65 15.86 -2.72
CA ILE A 73 12.38 16.70 -3.88
C ILE A 73 11.94 18.08 -3.39
N LEU A 74 12.72 19.09 -3.75
CA LEU A 74 12.48 20.48 -3.38
C LEU A 74 12.11 21.29 -4.62
N PHE A 75 11.23 22.27 -4.45
CA PHE A 75 10.96 23.29 -5.46
C PHE A 75 11.34 24.66 -4.91
N LYS A 76 12.22 25.36 -5.62
CA LYS A 76 12.72 26.67 -5.24
C LYS A 76 12.02 27.75 -6.07
N SER A 77 11.34 28.67 -5.38
CA SER A 77 10.76 29.88 -5.96
C SER A 77 11.37 31.10 -5.26
N GLY A 78 12.37 31.70 -5.90
CA GLY A 78 13.16 32.79 -5.33
C GLY A 78 13.87 32.38 -4.03
N THR A 79 13.45 32.96 -2.90
CA THR A 79 14.04 32.71 -1.57
C THR A 79 13.39 31.55 -0.83
N LYS A 80 12.14 31.22 -1.17
CA LYS A 80 11.33 30.16 -0.55
C LYS A 80 11.60 28.81 -1.23
N ILE A 81 11.63 27.77 -0.42
CA ILE A 81 11.80 26.40 -0.87
C ILE A 81 10.65 25.58 -0.30
N GLU A 82 10.00 24.78 -1.12
CA GLU A 82 8.91 23.90 -0.70
C GLU A 82 9.30 22.44 -0.95
N VAL A 83 8.93 21.55 -0.03
CA VAL A 83 9.07 20.11 -0.24
C VAL A 83 7.91 19.63 -1.13
N ILE A 84 8.25 19.13 -2.32
CA ILE A 84 7.30 18.49 -3.24
C ILE A 84 7.14 17.02 -2.91
N ASP A 85 8.24 16.31 -2.67
CA ASP A 85 8.21 14.92 -2.22
C ASP A 85 9.25 14.70 -1.11
N GLY A 86 8.93 13.81 -0.18
CA GLY A 86 9.76 13.54 0.98
C GLY A 86 9.39 14.31 2.25
N ARG A 87 8.20 14.92 2.32
CA ARG A 87 7.66 15.52 3.56
C ARG A 87 7.85 14.59 4.76
N GLN A 88 7.42 13.34 4.64
CA GLN A 88 7.46 12.36 5.73
C GLN A 88 8.90 12.09 6.19
N ARG A 89 9.86 12.04 5.25
CA ARG A 89 11.29 11.85 5.54
C ARG A 89 11.86 13.07 6.25
N PHE A 90 11.63 14.26 5.71
CA PHE A 90 12.09 15.53 6.31
C PHE A 90 11.56 15.68 7.75
N GLU A 91 10.25 15.50 7.93
CA GLU A 91 9.59 15.62 9.23
C GLU A 91 10.07 14.56 10.22
N THR A 92 10.35 13.32 9.77
CA THR A 92 10.92 12.27 10.65
C THR A 92 12.31 12.64 11.16
N LEU A 93 13.19 13.17 10.31
CA LEU A 93 14.53 13.63 10.75
C LEU A 93 14.42 14.72 11.80
N LYS A 94 13.53 15.70 11.54
CA LYS A 94 13.27 16.82 12.44
C LYS A 94 12.74 16.31 13.78
N ARG A 95 11.68 15.49 13.77
CA ARG A 95 11.06 14.91 14.97
C ARG A 95 12.04 14.06 15.78
N PHE A 96 12.93 13.31 15.13
CA PHE A 96 13.95 12.54 15.83
C PHE A 96 14.96 13.47 16.50
N LYS A 97 15.52 14.44 15.76
CA LYS A 97 16.45 15.45 16.29
C LYS A 97 15.85 16.26 17.46
N GLU A 98 14.55 16.55 17.40
CA GLU A 98 13.80 17.24 18.46
C GLU A 98 13.34 16.31 19.59
N ASN A 99 13.79 15.05 19.58
CA ASN A 99 13.51 14.06 20.62
C ASN A 99 12.00 13.75 20.80
N SER A 100 11.20 13.86 19.74
CA SER A 100 9.74 13.65 19.78
C SER A 100 9.31 12.18 19.79
N PHE A 101 10.22 11.24 19.53
CA PHE A 101 9.95 9.80 19.64
C PHE A 101 11.24 9.03 19.96
N SER A 102 11.08 7.80 20.46
CA SER A 102 12.15 6.82 20.62
C SER A 102 12.03 5.71 19.58
N LEU A 103 13.17 5.14 19.22
CA LEU A 103 13.27 4.04 18.27
C LEU A 103 12.61 2.77 18.85
N SER A 104 11.87 2.06 18.01
CA SER A 104 11.17 0.83 18.37
C SER A 104 11.89 -0.40 17.82
N ILE A 105 12.04 -1.44 18.64
CA ILE A 105 12.58 -2.73 18.20
C ILE A 105 11.91 -3.26 16.92
N ASN A 106 10.61 -3.02 16.73
CA ASN A 106 9.88 -3.52 15.56
C ASN A 106 10.25 -2.80 14.25
N GLY A 107 10.98 -1.68 14.31
CA GLY A 107 11.48 -0.96 13.15
C GLY A 107 12.99 -1.06 12.97
N LEU A 108 13.71 -1.69 13.89
CA LEU A 108 15.15 -1.95 13.79
C LEU A 108 15.34 -3.34 13.20
N LYS A 109 16.26 -3.47 12.26
CA LYS A 109 16.70 -4.75 11.69
C LYS A 109 18.11 -5.08 12.17
N GLU A 110 19.06 -4.22 11.81
CA GLU A 110 20.49 -4.39 12.06
C GLU A 110 20.90 -3.72 13.37
N LEU A 111 20.34 -2.56 13.69
CA LEU A 111 20.74 -1.74 14.84
C LEU A 111 19.81 -1.95 16.02
N GLN A 112 19.49 -3.21 16.36
CA GLN A 112 18.54 -3.53 17.43
C GLN A 112 18.94 -2.96 18.81
N ILE A 113 20.24 -2.77 19.03
CA ILE A 113 20.81 -2.10 20.22
C ILE A 113 20.29 -0.66 20.43
N LEU A 114 19.77 -0.01 19.37
CA LEU A 114 19.17 1.32 19.44
C LEU A 114 17.73 1.32 19.94
N ASN A 115 17.18 0.16 20.32
CA ASN A 115 15.82 0.07 20.85
C ASN A 115 15.61 1.00 22.05
N LYS A 116 14.48 1.71 22.06
CA LYS A 116 14.09 2.73 23.05
C LYS A 116 15.04 3.94 23.16
N GLN A 117 16.06 4.04 22.31
CA GLN A 117 16.90 5.23 22.23
C GLN A 117 16.14 6.36 21.54
N SER A 118 16.23 7.56 22.10
CA SER A 118 15.80 8.81 21.46
C SER A 118 17.05 9.65 21.17
N PHE A 119 16.97 10.70 20.36
CA PHE A 119 18.15 11.47 19.97
C PHE A 119 19.00 11.95 21.15
N ASN A 120 18.38 12.40 22.24
CA ASN A 120 19.12 12.85 23.43
C ASN A 120 19.78 11.70 24.21
N LYS A 121 19.26 10.46 24.08
CA LYS A 121 19.80 9.27 24.75
C LYS A 121 20.89 8.57 23.92
N LEU A 122 21.01 8.88 22.63
CA LEU A 122 22.11 8.39 21.80
C LEU A 122 23.46 8.83 22.39
N SER A 123 24.48 7.99 22.23
CA SER A 123 25.87 8.40 22.46
C SER A 123 26.25 9.55 21.52
N GLU A 124 27.21 10.38 21.92
CA GLU A 124 27.61 11.54 21.11
C GLU A 124 28.12 11.12 19.73
N PHE A 125 28.86 10.01 19.67
CA PHE A 125 29.27 9.36 18.43
C PHE A 125 28.07 9.03 17.51
N ASN A 126 27.01 8.42 18.03
CA ASN A 126 25.83 8.07 17.24
C ASN A 126 25.05 9.30 16.76
N LYS A 127 25.01 10.37 17.58
CA LYS A 127 24.43 11.65 17.15
C LYS A 127 25.21 12.24 16.00
N GLU A 128 26.54 12.23 16.07
CA GLU A 128 27.40 12.72 14.99
C GLU A 128 27.22 11.92 13.70
N ILE A 129 27.14 10.59 13.78
CA ILE A 129 26.83 9.73 12.64
C ILE A 129 25.53 10.18 11.97
N PHE A 130 24.44 10.25 12.75
CA PHE A 130 23.13 10.67 12.25
C PHE A 130 23.17 12.07 11.63
N LEU A 131 23.80 13.04 12.30
CA LEU A 131 23.88 14.43 11.85
C LEU A 131 24.73 14.59 10.59
N ASN A 132 25.80 13.81 10.46
CA ASN A 132 26.70 13.86 9.31
C ASN A 132 26.24 12.95 8.15
N SER A 133 25.21 12.12 8.35
CA SER A 133 24.59 11.35 7.27
C SER A 133 24.10 12.27 6.17
N ASN A 134 24.46 11.94 4.94
CA ASN A 134 24.08 12.70 3.76
C ASN A 134 22.78 12.19 3.14
N ILE A 135 21.94 13.12 2.70
CA ILE A 135 20.67 12.87 2.01
C ILE A 135 20.72 13.55 0.65
N ARG A 136 20.32 12.83 -0.40
CA ARG A 136 20.19 13.39 -1.75
C ARG A 136 18.98 14.31 -1.83
N ILE A 137 19.20 15.46 -2.46
CA ILE A 137 18.20 16.48 -2.72
C ILE A 137 18.21 16.77 -4.20
N PHE A 138 17.02 16.70 -4.80
CA PHE A 138 16.78 17.23 -6.14
C PHE A 138 15.99 18.50 -6.03
N GLU A 139 16.61 19.60 -6.43
CA GLU A 139 16.02 20.94 -6.36
C GLU A 139 15.60 21.37 -7.76
N PHE A 140 14.30 21.57 -7.92
CA PHE A 140 13.67 22.13 -9.10
C PHE A 140 13.64 23.65 -9.00
N GLU A 141 14.09 24.33 -10.04
CA GLU A 141 14.08 25.79 -10.14
C GLU A 141 13.61 26.19 -11.54
N VAL A 142 12.65 27.12 -11.60
CA VAL A 142 12.24 27.67 -12.88
C VAL A 142 13.20 28.80 -13.26
N ILE A 143 13.91 28.61 -14.37
CA ILE A 143 14.88 29.55 -14.91
C ILE A 143 14.31 30.29 -16.12
N ASN A 144 14.90 31.43 -16.46
CA ASN A 144 14.58 32.21 -17.67
C ASN A 144 13.14 32.73 -17.76
N GLN A 145 12.36 32.67 -16.66
CA GLN A 145 10.99 33.18 -16.59
C GLN A 145 10.73 33.92 -15.26
N PRO A 146 11.21 35.17 -15.12
CA PRO A 146 11.16 35.92 -13.85
C PRO A 146 9.75 36.40 -13.45
N ASN A 147 8.80 36.47 -14.39
CA ASN A 147 7.44 37.02 -14.18
C ASN A 147 6.34 35.95 -14.30
N LEU A 148 6.61 34.71 -13.90
CA LEU A 148 5.63 33.64 -13.93
C LEU A 148 4.48 33.91 -12.95
N ASN A 149 3.25 33.69 -13.42
CA ASN A 149 2.08 33.74 -12.55
C ASN A 149 2.15 32.62 -11.51
N ASP A 150 1.82 32.94 -10.26
CA ASP A 150 1.78 32.01 -9.13
C ASP A 150 0.89 30.78 -9.42
N ASP A 151 -0.21 30.96 -10.18
CA ASP A 151 -1.09 29.84 -10.59
C ASP A 151 -0.36 28.80 -11.45
N ILE A 152 0.55 29.25 -12.33
CA ILE A 152 1.31 28.38 -13.22
C ILE A 152 2.40 27.67 -12.41
N ILE A 153 3.06 28.39 -11.50
CA ILE A 153 4.04 27.80 -10.57
C ILE A 153 3.38 26.73 -9.72
N ASP A 154 2.20 27.00 -9.17
CA ASP A 154 1.42 26.04 -8.40
C ASP A 154 1.06 24.81 -9.25
N SER A 155 0.58 25.02 -10.48
CA SER A 155 0.30 23.93 -11.42
C SER A 155 1.53 23.05 -11.70
N ILE A 156 2.71 23.64 -11.86
CA ILE A 156 3.98 22.93 -12.06
C ILE A 156 4.32 22.08 -10.83
N LYS A 157 4.24 22.66 -9.63
CA LYS A 157 4.48 21.94 -8.37
C LYS A 157 3.56 20.73 -8.23
N LYS A 158 2.27 20.91 -8.50
CA LYS A 158 1.25 19.85 -8.46
C LYS A 158 1.52 18.74 -9.48
N GLU A 159 1.97 19.10 -10.67
CA GLU A 159 2.37 18.13 -11.69
C GLU A 159 3.58 17.31 -11.25
N ILE A 160 4.64 17.95 -10.76
CA ILE A 160 5.83 17.26 -10.23
C ILE A 160 5.42 16.33 -9.08
N PHE A 161 4.63 16.83 -8.12
CA PHE A 161 4.10 16.04 -7.02
C PHE A 161 3.39 14.78 -7.53
N ARG A 162 2.49 14.94 -8.49
CA ARG A 162 1.69 13.85 -9.04
C ARG A 162 2.58 12.81 -9.72
N ARG A 163 3.56 13.20 -10.54
CA ARG A 163 4.45 12.27 -11.25
C ARG A 163 5.25 11.41 -10.27
N TYR A 164 5.80 12.01 -9.22
CA TYR A 164 6.56 11.30 -8.20
C TYR A 164 5.69 10.36 -7.34
N ASN A 165 4.41 10.69 -7.10
CA ASN A 165 3.52 9.91 -6.23
C ASN A 165 2.65 8.86 -6.96
N THR A 166 2.36 9.04 -8.25
CA THR A 166 1.46 8.14 -9.02
C THR A 166 2.18 6.98 -9.71
N GLY A 167 3.49 7.10 -9.93
CA GLY A 167 4.32 6.07 -10.58
C GLY A 167 4.73 4.91 -9.67
N ILE A 168 4.63 5.07 -8.35
CA ILE A 168 5.09 4.05 -7.39
C ILE A 168 4.06 2.92 -7.33
N THR A 169 4.46 1.72 -7.72
CA THR A 169 3.69 0.49 -7.47
C THR A 169 4.32 -0.19 -6.27
N SER A 170 3.67 -0.12 -5.11
CA SER A 170 4.16 -0.77 -3.89
C SER A 170 4.35 -2.27 -4.09
N LEU A 171 5.36 -2.84 -3.44
CA LEU A 171 5.52 -4.29 -3.39
C LEU A 171 4.44 -4.91 -2.48
N THR A 172 3.98 -6.10 -2.84
CA THR A 172 3.20 -6.93 -1.92
C THR A 172 4.10 -7.47 -0.81
N ARG A 173 3.50 -8.00 0.27
CA ARG A 173 4.28 -8.65 1.32
C ARG A 173 5.03 -9.87 0.79
N GLU A 174 4.36 -10.69 -0.01
CA GLU A 174 4.95 -11.86 -0.69
C GLU A 174 6.16 -11.45 -1.55
N GLU A 175 6.10 -10.34 -2.27
CA GLU A 175 7.23 -9.83 -3.07
C GLU A 175 8.40 -9.38 -2.19
N LEU A 176 8.13 -8.74 -1.04
CA LEU A 176 9.17 -8.36 -0.08
C LEU A 176 9.80 -9.59 0.60
N ASP A 177 9.00 -10.60 0.92
CA ASP A 177 9.49 -11.83 1.56
C ASP A 177 10.33 -12.65 0.60
N ASN A 178 9.94 -12.74 -0.67
CA ASN A 178 10.76 -13.39 -1.69
C ASN A 178 12.12 -12.70 -1.88
N ALA A 179 12.18 -11.37 -1.78
CA ALA A 179 13.45 -10.67 -1.77
C ALA A 179 14.25 -10.93 -0.49
N LYS A 180 13.61 -10.88 0.69
CA LYS A 180 14.29 -11.13 1.97
C LYS A 180 14.93 -12.53 2.03
N TYR A 181 14.21 -13.52 1.51
CA TYR A 181 14.62 -14.92 1.51
C TYR A 181 15.07 -15.36 0.11
N ASP A 182 15.78 -14.48 -0.61
CA ASP A 182 16.32 -14.81 -1.93
C ASP A 182 17.42 -15.89 -1.83
N ASP A 183 18.29 -15.78 -0.81
CA ASP A 183 19.34 -16.76 -0.48
C ASP A 183 18.84 -17.81 0.55
N ASP A 184 17.67 -18.40 0.32
CA ASP A 184 17.10 -19.42 1.21
C ASP A 184 16.98 -20.78 0.50
N ASP A 185 17.93 -21.68 0.80
CA ASP A 185 18.02 -23.01 0.20
C ASP A 185 16.70 -23.81 0.30
N PHE A 186 15.99 -23.70 1.43
CA PHE A 186 14.69 -24.34 1.61
C PHE A 186 13.66 -23.81 0.61
N SER A 187 13.58 -22.49 0.43
CA SER A 187 12.72 -21.87 -0.57
C SER A 187 13.12 -22.27 -1.99
N ASP A 188 14.41 -22.37 -2.29
CA ASP A 188 14.91 -22.73 -3.61
C ASP A 188 14.58 -24.18 -4.00
N LEU A 189 14.73 -25.13 -3.07
CA LEU A 189 14.29 -26.52 -3.29
C LEU A 189 12.80 -26.60 -3.65
N PHE A 190 11.95 -25.82 -2.97
CA PHE A 190 10.52 -25.75 -3.32
C PHE A 190 10.24 -25.01 -4.62
N LYS A 191 11.00 -23.95 -4.96
CA LYS A 191 10.91 -23.31 -6.28
C LYS A 191 11.20 -24.33 -7.38
N ASP A 192 12.25 -25.13 -7.22
CA ASP A 192 12.67 -26.14 -8.19
C ASP A 192 11.66 -27.28 -8.31
N GLU A 193 11.13 -27.80 -7.19
CA GLU A 193 10.08 -28.83 -7.22
C GLU A 193 8.82 -28.31 -7.94
N LEU A 194 8.39 -27.08 -7.65
CA LEU A 194 7.21 -26.48 -8.29
C LEU A 194 7.45 -26.17 -9.79
N LYS A 195 8.69 -25.89 -10.21
CA LYS A 195 9.04 -25.66 -11.62
C LYS A 195 9.14 -26.97 -12.42
N ASN A 196 9.77 -27.98 -11.84
CA ASN A 196 10.12 -29.22 -12.54
C ASN A 196 9.02 -30.28 -12.47
N ASN A 197 8.15 -30.26 -11.45
CA ASN A 197 7.06 -31.22 -11.25
C ASN A 197 5.69 -30.57 -11.51
N ILE A 198 5.26 -30.62 -12.77
CA ILE A 198 4.01 -29.98 -13.24
C ILE A 198 2.78 -30.55 -12.51
N ASP A 199 2.73 -31.86 -12.27
CA ASP A 199 1.60 -32.51 -11.59
C ASP A 199 1.48 -32.04 -10.15
N PHE A 200 2.61 -32.01 -9.42
CA PHE A 200 2.65 -31.47 -8.06
C PHE A 200 2.23 -30.00 -8.03
N PHE A 201 2.75 -29.18 -8.94
CA PHE A 201 2.40 -27.77 -9.05
C PHE A 201 0.89 -27.58 -9.30
N LYS A 202 0.31 -28.35 -10.22
CA LYS A 202 -1.12 -28.30 -10.54
C LYS A 202 -1.99 -28.71 -9.36
N ASP A 203 -1.67 -29.83 -8.71
CA ASP A 203 -2.40 -30.31 -7.54
C ASP A 203 -2.34 -29.30 -6.38
N PHE A 204 -1.15 -28.74 -6.15
CA PHE A 204 -0.92 -27.74 -5.11
C PHE A 204 -1.78 -26.48 -5.33
N ASN A 205 -1.80 -25.96 -6.56
CA ASN A 205 -2.61 -24.79 -6.88
C ASN A 205 -4.11 -25.11 -6.87
N HIS A 206 -4.53 -26.29 -7.31
CA HIS A 206 -5.94 -26.69 -7.24
C HIS A 206 -6.44 -26.75 -5.78
N CYS A 207 -5.59 -27.19 -4.85
CA CYS A 207 -5.90 -27.25 -3.43
C CYS A 207 -5.91 -25.86 -2.75
N PHE A 208 -4.81 -25.10 -2.85
CA PHE A 208 -4.60 -23.89 -2.04
C PHE A 208 -4.90 -22.58 -2.78
N PHE A 209 -4.84 -22.60 -4.11
CA PHE A 209 -4.96 -21.42 -4.98
C PHE A 209 -5.98 -21.62 -6.13
N PRO A 210 -7.20 -22.13 -5.87
CA PRO A 210 -8.14 -22.53 -6.93
C PRO A 210 -8.64 -21.38 -7.82
N LYS A 211 -8.43 -20.13 -7.39
CA LYS A 211 -8.82 -18.91 -8.12
C LYS A 211 -7.70 -18.35 -9.00
N ASP A 212 -6.46 -18.80 -8.80
CA ASP A 212 -5.32 -18.34 -9.59
C ASP A 212 -5.27 -19.13 -10.91
N SER A 213 -5.05 -18.43 -12.02
CA SER A 213 -5.03 -19.06 -13.35
C SER A 213 -3.68 -19.71 -13.62
N PHE A 214 -3.69 -21.02 -13.84
CA PHE A 214 -2.55 -21.81 -14.27
C PHE A 214 -2.55 -21.93 -15.79
N TYR A 215 -1.42 -21.65 -16.42
CA TYR A 215 -1.22 -21.93 -17.84
C TYR A 215 0.09 -22.71 -18.02
N GLU A 216 -0.01 -23.95 -18.53
CA GLU A 216 1.10 -24.90 -18.70
C GLU A 216 2.26 -24.33 -19.54
N ASN A 217 1.96 -23.44 -20.49
CA ASN A 217 2.94 -22.85 -21.41
C ASN A 217 3.24 -21.36 -21.15
N SER A 218 3.05 -20.88 -19.92
CA SER A 218 3.33 -19.48 -19.55
C SER A 218 4.34 -19.36 -18.41
N ASN A 219 4.95 -18.18 -18.26
CA ASN A 219 5.78 -17.89 -17.10
C ASN A 219 4.88 -17.85 -15.84
N ASN A 220 5.06 -18.86 -14.98
CA ASN A 220 4.34 -19.03 -13.72
C ASN A 220 5.14 -18.56 -12.48
N ASP A 221 6.29 -17.89 -12.66
CA ASP A 221 7.18 -17.47 -11.56
C ASP A 221 6.45 -16.66 -10.48
N GLY A 222 5.52 -15.80 -10.89
CA GLY A 222 4.72 -15.01 -9.95
C GLY A 222 3.82 -15.86 -9.05
N LEU A 223 3.30 -16.98 -9.56
CA LEU A 223 2.50 -17.94 -8.80
C LEU A 223 3.38 -18.86 -7.96
N ILE A 224 4.53 -19.29 -8.49
CA ILE A 224 5.52 -20.09 -7.75
C ILE A 224 6.01 -19.31 -6.52
N ASN A 225 6.37 -18.04 -6.69
CA ASN A 225 6.77 -17.15 -5.60
C ASN A 225 5.68 -16.97 -4.54
N LYS A 226 4.39 -17.02 -4.92
CA LYS A 226 3.25 -16.99 -4.00
C LYS A 226 3.10 -18.32 -3.26
N ASN A 227 3.32 -19.44 -3.94
CA ASN A 227 3.27 -20.79 -3.37
C ASN A 227 4.39 -21.01 -2.35
N VAL A 228 5.61 -20.61 -2.67
CA VAL A 228 6.77 -20.69 -1.75
C VAL A 228 6.54 -19.80 -0.53
N ASP A 229 6.00 -18.60 -0.69
CA ASP A 229 5.63 -17.76 0.46
C ASP A 229 4.59 -18.44 1.37
N PHE A 230 3.60 -19.11 0.79
CA PHE A 230 2.65 -19.92 1.55
C PHE A 230 3.34 -21.07 2.29
N ILE A 231 4.24 -21.80 1.64
CA ILE A 231 5.02 -22.89 2.26
C ILE A 231 5.84 -22.36 3.44
N ARG A 232 6.54 -21.22 3.29
CA ARG A 232 7.28 -20.56 4.39
C ARG A 232 6.37 -20.23 5.57
N ARG A 233 5.14 -19.77 5.31
CA ARG A 233 4.15 -19.52 6.35
C ARG A 233 3.81 -20.76 7.15
N PHE A 234 3.57 -21.87 6.49
CA PHE A 234 3.22 -23.13 7.15
C PHE A 234 4.40 -23.82 7.82
N ARG A 235 5.64 -23.59 7.34
CA ARG A 235 6.88 -24.10 7.97
C ARG A 235 6.97 -23.70 9.44
N ILE A 236 6.56 -22.47 9.78
CA ILE A 236 6.68 -21.95 11.16
C ILE A 236 5.34 -21.85 11.90
N LEU A 237 4.21 -22.16 11.26
CA LEU A 237 2.89 -21.96 11.86
C LEU A 237 2.67 -22.86 13.08
N SER A 238 3.30 -24.04 13.13
CA SER A 238 3.34 -24.91 14.32
C SER A 238 4.19 -24.32 15.45
N SER A 239 4.92 -23.23 15.24
CA SER A 239 5.64 -22.49 16.29
C SER A 239 4.98 -21.14 16.61
N PHE A 240 3.84 -20.82 15.97
CA PHE A 240 3.15 -19.55 16.08
C PHE A 240 1.68 -19.75 16.51
N PRO A 241 1.34 -19.55 17.80
CA PRO A 241 -0.01 -19.77 18.30
C PRO A 241 -1.09 -19.06 17.48
N ILE A 242 -2.12 -19.80 17.06
CA ILE A 242 -3.13 -19.30 16.12
C ILE A 242 -3.88 -18.07 16.64
N SER A 243 -4.15 -17.98 17.95
CA SER A 243 -4.76 -16.81 18.56
C SER A 243 -3.95 -15.54 18.31
N THR A 244 -2.62 -15.64 18.39
CA THR A 244 -1.69 -14.53 18.18
C THR A 244 -1.48 -14.26 16.71
N TYR A 245 -1.37 -15.31 15.88
CA TYR A 245 -1.29 -15.20 14.43
C TYR A 245 -2.52 -14.48 13.83
N ALA A 246 -3.71 -14.81 14.33
CA ALA A 246 -4.98 -14.26 13.85
C ALA A 246 -5.25 -12.81 14.30
N SER A 247 -4.75 -12.39 15.47
CA SER A 247 -5.10 -11.11 16.10
C SER A 247 -3.94 -10.10 16.20
N GLY A 248 -2.70 -10.51 15.96
CA GLY A 248 -1.51 -9.73 16.27
C GLY A 248 -1.25 -8.56 15.33
N SER A 249 -1.09 -7.35 15.90
CA SER A 249 -0.57 -6.17 15.19
C SER A 249 0.89 -6.32 14.76
N SER A 250 1.63 -7.24 15.38
CA SER A 250 3.03 -7.55 15.10
C SER A 250 3.23 -8.91 14.40
N ARG A 251 2.19 -9.40 13.71
CA ARG A 251 2.21 -10.74 13.10
C ARG A 251 3.40 -10.93 12.17
N THR A 252 3.68 -9.92 11.36
CA THR A 252 4.73 -9.94 10.36
C THR A 252 6.12 -9.99 10.99
N GLU A 253 6.34 -9.20 12.04
CA GLU A 253 7.61 -9.15 12.75
C GLU A 253 7.88 -10.45 13.53
N ILE A 254 6.83 -11.05 14.12
CA ILE A 254 6.94 -12.35 14.79
C ILE A 254 7.21 -13.46 13.77
N PHE A 255 6.56 -13.39 12.60
CA PHE A 255 6.81 -14.31 11.50
C PHE A 255 8.28 -14.28 11.09
N ASP A 256 8.81 -13.09 10.82
CA ASP A 256 10.20 -12.91 10.40
C ASP A 256 11.18 -13.47 11.44
N LEU A 257 10.98 -13.16 12.72
CA LEU A 257 11.81 -13.66 13.82
C LEU A 257 11.80 -15.20 13.91
N LEU A 258 10.62 -15.82 13.88
CA LEU A 258 10.48 -17.27 13.98
C LEU A 258 11.07 -17.98 12.75
N TYR A 259 10.92 -17.39 11.57
CA TYR A 259 11.47 -17.93 10.34
C TYR A 259 12.99 -17.86 10.31
N ASP A 260 13.57 -16.71 10.67
CA ASP A 260 15.02 -16.53 10.75
C ASP A 260 15.63 -17.49 11.79
N PHE A 261 14.99 -17.66 12.96
CA PHE A 261 15.41 -18.64 13.96
C PHE A 261 15.34 -20.08 13.43
N THR A 262 14.26 -20.45 12.74
CA THR A 262 14.10 -21.80 12.17
C THR A 262 15.15 -22.05 11.10
N LYS A 263 15.37 -21.10 10.18
CA LYS A 263 16.40 -21.16 9.14
C LYS A 263 17.79 -21.40 9.73
N ASN A 264 18.14 -20.67 10.79
CA ASN A 264 19.47 -20.76 11.41
C ASN A 264 19.67 -22.00 12.30
N SER A 265 18.58 -22.66 12.72
CA SER A 265 18.64 -23.82 13.62
C SER A 265 18.66 -25.16 12.89
N VAL A 266 18.49 -25.17 11.56
CA VAL A 266 18.38 -26.41 10.77
C VAL A 266 19.76 -26.92 10.38
N GLU A 267 20.04 -28.17 10.76
CA GLU A 267 21.30 -28.86 10.44
C GLU A 267 21.26 -29.53 9.06
N ASP A 268 20.11 -30.14 8.68
CA ASP A 268 19.91 -30.81 7.39
C ASP A 268 18.65 -30.31 6.66
N ILE A 269 18.88 -29.36 5.74
CA ILE A 269 17.84 -28.73 4.92
C ILE A 269 17.19 -29.74 3.96
N SER A 270 17.95 -30.73 3.48
CA SER A 270 17.42 -31.73 2.54
C SER A 270 16.43 -32.67 3.24
N SER A 271 16.74 -33.08 4.47
CA SER A 271 15.83 -33.88 5.29
C SER A 271 14.55 -33.12 5.63
N GLU A 272 14.67 -31.86 6.06
CA GLU A 272 13.52 -31.00 6.35
C GLU A 272 12.64 -30.79 5.11
N PHE A 273 13.24 -30.49 3.96
CA PHE A 273 12.52 -30.36 2.68
C PHE A 273 11.72 -31.62 2.36
N ASN A 274 12.34 -32.80 2.43
CA ASN A 274 11.68 -34.06 2.13
C ASN A 274 10.52 -34.36 3.09
N ASN A 275 10.70 -34.07 4.38
CA ASN A 275 9.64 -34.24 5.37
C ASN A 275 8.46 -33.29 5.07
N PHE A 276 8.75 -32.01 4.86
CA PHE A 276 7.70 -31.02 4.58
C PHE A 276 6.97 -31.31 3.26
N LEU A 277 7.69 -31.76 2.22
CA LEU A 277 7.11 -32.22 0.96
C LEU A 277 6.20 -33.45 1.16
N SER A 278 6.58 -34.38 2.05
CA SER A 278 5.75 -35.53 2.42
C SER A 278 4.43 -35.09 3.07
N ILE A 279 4.48 -34.13 4.00
CA ILE A 279 3.28 -33.55 4.62
C ILE A 279 2.38 -32.92 3.57
N ILE A 280 2.94 -32.09 2.66
CA ILE A 280 2.16 -31.48 1.58
C ILE A 280 1.50 -32.55 0.71
N LYS A 281 2.25 -33.60 0.31
CA LYS A 281 1.70 -34.72 -0.47
C LYS A 281 0.56 -35.44 0.25
N LYS A 282 0.64 -35.61 1.58
CA LYS A 282 -0.48 -36.15 2.39
C LYS A 282 -1.71 -35.24 2.33
N VAL A 283 -1.55 -33.92 2.44
CA VAL A 283 -2.68 -32.97 2.31
C VAL A 283 -3.30 -33.05 0.91
N LEU A 284 -2.47 -33.08 -0.14
CA LEU A 284 -2.95 -33.20 -1.52
C LEU A 284 -3.67 -34.52 -1.78
N PHE A 285 -3.21 -35.61 -1.15
CA PHE A 285 -3.92 -36.89 -1.19
C PHE A 285 -5.32 -36.79 -0.55
N ILE A 286 -5.41 -36.20 0.65
CA ILE A 286 -6.70 -35.95 1.32
C ILE A 286 -7.61 -35.08 0.45
N PHE A 287 -7.06 -34.00 -0.12
CA PHE A 287 -7.78 -33.11 -1.04
C PHE A 287 -8.37 -33.88 -2.21
N LYS A 288 -7.58 -34.70 -2.92
CA LYS A 288 -8.08 -35.49 -4.07
C LYS A 288 -9.22 -36.45 -3.72
N LYS A 289 -9.28 -36.93 -2.47
CA LYS A 289 -10.35 -37.81 -2.00
C LYS A 289 -11.62 -37.03 -1.69
N LEU A 290 -11.49 -35.92 -0.97
CA LEU A 290 -12.64 -35.15 -0.48
C LEU A 290 -13.21 -34.14 -1.49
N SER A 291 -12.38 -33.61 -2.39
CA SER A 291 -12.77 -32.49 -3.28
C SER A 291 -13.85 -32.82 -4.30
N ASN A 292 -14.19 -34.11 -4.48
CA ASN A 292 -15.31 -34.54 -5.33
C ASN A 292 -16.64 -33.99 -4.81
N GLU A 293 -16.76 -33.77 -3.50
CA GLU A 293 -17.89 -33.05 -2.93
C GLU A 293 -17.69 -31.54 -3.06
N LYS A 294 -18.63 -30.88 -3.75
CA LYS A 294 -18.55 -29.44 -4.05
C LYS A 294 -18.39 -28.57 -2.80
N LEU A 295 -18.97 -28.97 -1.67
CA LEU A 295 -18.87 -28.23 -0.40
C LEU A 295 -17.46 -28.37 0.23
N LEU A 296 -16.83 -29.53 0.07
CA LEU A 296 -15.50 -29.82 0.62
C LEU A 296 -14.36 -29.36 -0.29
N SER A 297 -14.65 -28.88 -1.51
CA SER A 297 -13.71 -28.16 -2.36
C SER A 297 -13.43 -26.74 -1.85
N ASN A 298 -12.94 -26.63 -0.62
CA ASN A 298 -12.70 -25.38 0.08
C ASN A 298 -11.27 -25.33 0.64
N LYS A 299 -10.45 -24.42 0.12
CA LYS A 299 -9.03 -24.28 0.51
C LYS A 299 -8.82 -24.05 2.01
N LEU A 300 -9.76 -23.44 2.73
CA LEU A 300 -9.62 -23.13 4.15
C LEU A 300 -9.61 -24.40 5.02
N ILE A 301 -10.28 -25.45 4.56
CA ILE A 301 -10.24 -26.77 5.21
C ILE A 301 -8.81 -27.32 5.13
N TYR A 302 -8.25 -27.33 3.92
CA TYR A 302 -6.92 -27.92 3.67
C TYR A 302 -5.78 -27.09 4.24
N GLU A 303 -5.94 -25.76 4.36
CA GLU A 303 -5.03 -24.92 5.16
C GLU A 303 -5.02 -25.38 6.63
N CYS A 304 -6.17 -25.65 7.24
CA CYS A 304 -6.23 -26.09 8.64
C CYS A 304 -5.69 -27.52 8.81
N ILE A 305 -6.00 -28.44 7.88
CA ILE A 305 -5.45 -29.79 7.85
C ILE A 305 -3.92 -29.74 7.71
N PHE A 306 -3.40 -28.88 6.82
CA PHE A 306 -1.97 -28.74 6.64
C PHE A 306 -1.28 -28.30 7.93
N TRP A 307 -1.83 -27.31 8.63
CA TRP A 307 -1.33 -26.92 9.95
C TRP A 307 -1.41 -28.06 10.98
N ALA A 308 -2.51 -28.81 11.03
CA ALA A 308 -2.66 -29.89 11.99
C ALA A 308 -1.62 -31.00 11.75
N LEU A 309 -1.36 -31.35 10.48
CA LEU A 309 -0.33 -32.32 10.13
C LEU A 309 1.09 -31.84 10.45
N THR A 310 1.40 -30.54 10.32
CA THR A 310 2.72 -30.02 10.74
C THR A 310 2.89 -30.00 12.25
N VAL A 311 1.80 -29.86 13.02
CA VAL A 311 1.83 -30.03 14.48
C VAL A 311 2.07 -31.49 14.86
N LEU A 312 1.36 -32.43 14.22
CA LEU A 312 1.53 -33.86 14.49
C LEU A 312 2.93 -34.36 14.16
N ASP A 313 3.49 -33.91 13.04
CA ASP A 313 4.87 -34.21 12.65
C ASP A 313 5.88 -33.74 13.70
N LYS A 314 5.71 -32.51 14.21
CA LYS A 314 6.54 -31.93 15.26
C LYS A 314 6.44 -32.65 16.60
N GLU A 315 5.29 -33.25 16.90
CA GLU A 315 5.05 -34.06 18.11
C GLU A 315 5.33 -35.55 17.89
N GLU A 316 5.88 -35.93 16.72
CA GLU A 316 6.17 -37.30 16.31
C GLU A 316 4.95 -38.24 16.43
N LYS A 317 3.76 -37.72 16.08
CA LYS A 317 2.49 -38.45 16.13
C LYS A 317 2.07 -38.92 14.74
N GLU A 318 1.77 -40.21 14.64
CA GLU A 318 1.21 -40.77 13.42
C GLU A 318 -0.30 -40.51 13.32
N PHE A 319 -0.77 -40.38 12.08
CA PHE A 319 -2.17 -40.17 11.77
C PHE A 319 -2.55 -41.00 10.53
N THR A 320 -3.70 -41.67 10.63
CA THR A 320 -4.26 -42.47 9.52
C THR A 320 -5.53 -41.80 8.99
N PHE A 321 -5.55 -41.54 7.69
CA PHE A 321 -6.69 -40.92 7.02
C PHE A 321 -7.88 -41.89 6.88
N ASN A 322 -9.09 -41.42 7.21
CA ASN A 322 -10.35 -42.11 6.96
C ASN A 322 -11.32 -41.15 6.25
N GLU A 323 -11.73 -41.51 5.03
CA GLU A 323 -12.52 -40.65 4.15
C GLU A 323 -13.91 -40.33 4.71
N GLU A 324 -14.66 -41.33 5.21
CA GLU A 324 -16.03 -41.15 5.70
C GLU A 324 -16.09 -40.21 6.91
N ILE A 325 -15.14 -40.37 7.83
CA ILE A 325 -15.05 -39.56 9.05
C ILE A 325 -14.74 -38.10 8.74
N PHE A 326 -13.86 -37.84 7.76
CA PHE A 326 -13.53 -36.49 7.33
C PHE A 326 -14.73 -35.82 6.66
N ILE A 327 -15.41 -36.54 5.77
CA ILE A 327 -16.60 -36.04 5.08
C ILE A 327 -17.68 -35.65 6.11
N ASP A 328 -17.97 -36.51 7.09
CA ASP A 328 -18.98 -36.25 8.12
C ASP A 328 -18.64 -34.99 8.94
N HIS A 329 -17.41 -34.89 9.46
CA HIS A 329 -17.00 -33.75 10.29
C HIS A 329 -17.04 -32.42 9.54
N PHE A 330 -16.41 -32.35 8.35
CA PHE A 330 -16.33 -31.08 7.62
C PHE A 330 -17.66 -30.67 6.98
N ASN A 331 -18.53 -31.59 6.59
CA ASN A 331 -19.87 -31.24 6.12
C ASN A 331 -20.73 -30.67 7.26
N LYS A 332 -20.64 -31.26 8.46
CA LYS A 332 -21.36 -30.76 9.64
C LYS A 332 -20.91 -29.36 10.04
N ASN A 333 -19.62 -29.05 9.89
CA ASN A 333 -19.00 -27.80 10.32
C ASN A 333 -18.69 -26.82 9.17
N ILE A 334 -19.25 -27.03 7.98
CA ILE A 334 -18.86 -26.29 6.76
C ILE A 334 -19.02 -24.77 6.87
N SER A 335 -19.98 -24.30 7.67
CA SER A 335 -20.22 -22.88 7.92
C SER A 335 -19.03 -22.17 8.57
N ILE A 336 -18.24 -22.88 9.37
CA ILE A 336 -17.01 -22.36 10.03
C ILE A 336 -15.93 -22.06 8.97
N TYR A 337 -15.92 -22.83 7.88
CA TYR A 337 -14.96 -22.71 6.77
C TYR A 337 -15.40 -21.75 5.67
N SER A 338 -16.41 -20.91 5.91
CA SER A 338 -16.87 -19.93 4.92
C SER A 338 -15.75 -18.94 4.49
N GLU A 339 -15.62 -18.70 3.18
CA GLU A 339 -14.70 -17.68 2.64
C GLU A 339 -15.16 -16.25 2.99
N ASP A 340 -16.47 -16.10 3.11
CA ASP A 340 -17.21 -15.37 4.15
C ASP A 340 -16.45 -14.57 5.19
N SER A 341 -15.91 -13.39 4.86
CA SER A 341 -15.21 -12.57 5.87
C SER A 341 -14.12 -13.36 6.62
N SER A 342 -13.50 -14.31 5.92
CA SER A 342 -12.58 -15.33 6.45
C SER A 342 -11.35 -14.75 7.15
N TYR A 343 -11.01 -13.49 6.86
CA TYR A 343 -9.89 -12.75 7.44
C TYR A 343 -10.14 -12.22 8.86
N TYR A 344 -11.36 -12.28 9.38
CA TYR A 344 -11.60 -11.88 10.78
C TYR A 344 -10.95 -12.86 11.74
N SER A 345 -10.25 -12.32 12.74
CA SER A 345 -9.48 -13.10 13.71
C SER A 345 -10.31 -14.20 14.40
N LYS A 346 -11.57 -13.91 14.74
CA LYS A 346 -12.49 -14.88 15.33
C LYS A 346 -12.76 -16.08 14.40
N ASN A 347 -13.01 -15.81 13.12
CA ASN A 347 -13.29 -16.84 12.13
C ASN A 347 -12.04 -17.70 11.86
N VAL A 348 -10.86 -17.06 11.82
CA VAL A 348 -9.58 -17.79 11.72
C VAL A 348 -9.42 -18.74 12.91
N VAL A 349 -9.51 -18.23 14.14
CA VAL A 349 -9.33 -19.06 15.34
C VAL A 349 -10.37 -20.19 15.40
N ALA A 350 -11.62 -19.94 15.04
CA ALA A 350 -12.68 -20.95 15.03
C ALA A 350 -12.38 -22.13 14.08
N ARG A 351 -11.85 -21.88 12.88
CA ARG A 351 -11.49 -22.94 11.92
C ARG A 351 -10.38 -23.85 12.44
N PHE A 352 -9.32 -23.24 12.97
CA PHE A 352 -8.19 -23.99 13.50
C PHE A 352 -8.56 -24.75 14.78
N LEU A 353 -9.44 -24.20 15.63
CA LEU A 353 -9.99 -24.89 16.79
C LEU A 353 -10.80 -26.12 16.38
N ASP A 354 -11.74 -25.98 15.44
CA ASP A 354 -12.54 -27.11 14.95
C ASP A 354 -11.66 -28.23 14.39
N THR A 355 -10.66 -27.87 13.58
CA THR A 355 -9.69 -28.86 13.07
C THR A 355 -8.85 -29.48 14.19
N ALA A 356 -8.40 -28.69 15.18
CA ALA A 356 -7.64 -29.19 16.32
C ALA A 356 -8.44 -30.21 17.15
N ASP A 357 -9.70 -29.89 17.47
CA ASP A 357 -10.60 -30.77 18.20
C ASP A 357 -10.85 -32.08 17.44
N PHE A 358 -10.98 -32.00 16.10
CA PHE A 358 -11.10 -33.15 15.24
C PHE A 358 -9.86 -34.06 15.33
N PHE A 359 -8.65 -33.54 15.12
CA PHE A 359 -7.41 -34.34 15.17
C PHE A 359 -7.08 -34.85 16.58
N LYS A 360 -7.48 -34.14 17.64
CA LYS A 360 -7.37 -34.58 19.05
C LYS A 360 -8.23 -35.81 19.34
N SER A 361 -9.30 -36.05 18.59
CA SER A 361 -10.11 -37.26 18.74
C SER A 361 -9.46 -38.53 18.16
N PHE A 362 -8.47 -38.38 17.27
CA PHE A 362 -7.74 -39.49 16.64
C PHE A 362 -6.32 -39.68 17.18
N THR A 363 -5.80 -38.70 17.90
CA THR A 363 -4.40 -38.66 18.35
C THR A 363 -4.31 -38.17 19.78
N ASP A 364 -3.35 -38.67 20.56
CA ASP A 364 -3.05 -38.15 21.91
C ASP A 364 -2.28 -36.82 21.88
N CYS A 365 -2.38 -36.05 20.79
CA CYS A 365 -1.67 -34.79 20.61
C CYS A 365 -2.41 -33.63 21.28
N ASN A 366 -1.69 -32.82 22.06
CA ASN A 366 -2.25 -31.63 22.69
C ASN A 366 -2.12 -30.39 21.78
N PHE A 367 -3.20 -30.06 21.08
CA PHE A 367 -3.26 -28.87 20.22
C PHE A 367 -3.44 -27.54 20.97
N ASP A 368 -3.76 -27.56 22.27
CA ASP A 368 -4.17 -26.36 23.01
C ASP A 368 -3.04 -25.29 23.02
N ILE A 369 -1.79 -25.73 23.17
CA ILE A 369 -0.59 -24.86 23.14
C ILE A 369 -0.34 -24.22 21.76
N TYR A 370 -0.79 -24.86 20.69
CA TYR A 370 -0.65 -24.38 19.32
C TYR A 370 -1.79 -23.43 18.92
N ILE A 371 -2.91 -23.49 19.62
CA ILE A 371 -3.99 -22.52 19.46
C ILE A 371 -3.73 -21.27 20.29
N LYS A 372 -3.44 -21.43 21.59
CA LYS A 372 -3.19 -20.32 22.52
C LYS A 372 -2.10 -20.72 23.52
N ASN A 373 -1.03 -19.94 23.55
CA ASN A 373 0.06 -20.09 24.51
C ASN A 373 0.33 -18.75 25.20
N GLU A 374 0.21 -18.74 26.53
CA GLU A 374 0.38 -17.53 27.34
C GLU A 374 1.85 -17.12 27.48
N ASP A 375 2.76 -18.11 27.50
CA ASP A 375 4.21 -17.92 27.59
C ASP A 375 4.86 -17.53 26.25
N PHE A 376 4.13 -17.67 25.14
CA PHE A 376 4.64 -17.34 23.81
C PHE A 376 5.18 -15.91 23.71
N LYS A 377 4.54 -14.95 24.40
CA LYS A 377 5.00 -13.57 24.40
C LYS A 377 6.36 -13.42 25.08
N THR A 378 6.62 -14.19 26.13
CA THR A 378 7.91 -14.24 26.84
C THR A 378 8.98 -14.85 25.95
N ARG A 379 8.70 -16.00 25.32
CA ARG A 379 9.61 -16.65 24.35
C ARG A 379 9.99 -15.72 23.19
N VAL A 380 9.02 -15.01 22.61
CA VAL A 380 9.31 -14.01 21.56
C VAL A 380 10.18 -12.86 22.10
N GLY A 381 9.99 -12.48 23.36
CA GLY A 381 10.85 -11.49 24.03
C GLY A 381 12.30 -11.97 24.18
N GLU A 382 12.49 -13.23 24.57
CA GLU A 382 13.82 -13.85 24.74
C GLU A 382 14.56 -13.99 23.41
N LEU A 383 13.88 -14.45 22.35
CA LEU A 383 14.43 -14.53 21.00
C LEU A 383 14.90 -13.14 20.51
N LYS A 384 14.09 -12.10 20.74
CA LYS A 384 14.50 -10.73 20.42
C LYS A 384 15.70 -10.26 21.21
N GLN A 385 15.84 -10.70 22.46
CA GLN A 385 16.97 -10.30 23.29
C GLN A 385 18.26 -10.99 22.87
N THR A 386 18.21 -12.27 22.53
CA THR A 386 19.35 -13.00 21.98
C THR A 386 19.83 -12.41 20.66
N ASP A 387 18.92 -12.00 19.78
CA ASP A 387 19.28 -11.28 18.53
C ASP A 387 19.94 -9.91 18.80
N VAL A 388 19.44 -9.15 19.78
CA VAL A 388 20.05 -7.89 20.20
C VAL A 388 21.47 -8.10 20.74
N ASP A 389 21.65 -9.15 21.55
CA ASP A 389 22.93 -9.46 22.19
C ASP A 389 23.95 -10.05 21.19
N ALA A 390 23.48 -10.68 20.11
CA ALA A 390 24.30 -11.17 18.99
C ALA A 390 24.62 -10.08 17.94
N ALA A 391 23.94 -8.93 17.98
CA ALA A 391 24.14 -7.86 17.01
C ALA A 391 25.55 -7.26 17.10
N LYS A 392 26.18 -7.05 15.94
CA LYS A 392 27.49 -6.38 15.83
C LYS A 392 27.44 -5.00 16.48
N SER A 393 28.59 -4.51 16.97
CA SER A 393 28.66 -3.17 17.56
C SER A 393 28.28 -2.11 16.51
N ILE A 394 27.75 -0.96 16.95
CA ILE A 394 27.45 0.15 16.02
C ILE A 394 28.73 0.61 15.29
N GLU A 395 29.89 0.43 15.90
CA GLU A 395 31.19 0.72 15.31
C GLU A 395 31.49 -0.20 14.11
N ASP A 396 31.23 -1.50 14.23
CA ASP A 396 31.35 -2.47 13.14
C ASP A 396 30.39 -2.15 11.98
N LEU A 397 29.20 -1.65 12.30
CA LEU A 397 28.17 -1.27 11.33
C LEU A 397 28.45 0.11 10.71
N SER A 398 29.19 0.98 11.40
CA SER A 398 29.62 2.28 10.87
C SER A 398 30.66 2.14 9.75
N ASN A 399 31.44 1.06 9.77
CA ASN A 399 32.36 0.67 8.69
C ASN A 399 31.62 0.18 7.43
N LEU A 400 30.31 -0.07 7.50
CA LEU A 400 29.47 -0.46 6.35
C LEU A 400 28.82 0.74 5.65
N ARG A 401 29.12 1.98 6.08
CA ARG A 401 28.51 3.18 5.49
C ARG A 401 28.92 3.30 4.04
N LEU A 402 27.90 3.35 3.17
CA LEU A 402 28.09 3.51 1.74
C LEU A 402 28.75 4.85 1.42
N HIS A 403 29.75 4.81 0.54
CA HIS A 403 30.12 6.01 -0.20
C HIS A 403 28.95 6.38 -1.13
N LYS A 404 28.53 7.65 -1.12
CA LYS A 404 27.37 8.13 -1.90
C LYS A 404 27.83 8.82 -3.18
N PRO A 405 27.99 8.11 -4.31
CA PRO A 405 28.39 8.73 -5.56
C PRO A 405 27.31 9.67 -6.09
N ASN A 406 27.72 10.71 -6.81
CA ASN A 406 26.76 11.56 -7.51
C ASN A 406 26.06 10.74 -8.61
N PRO A 407 24.78 11.03 -8.89
CA PRO A 407 24.09 10.40 -10.02
C PRO A 407 24.82 10.66 -11.33
N ILE A 408 24.88 9.63 -12.18
CA ILE A 408 25.42 9.70 -13.54
C ILE A 408 24.24 9.80 -14.50
N SER A 409 24.20 10.90 -15.22
CA SER A 409 23.18 11.20 -16.23
C SER A 409 23.49 10.44 -17.53
N THR A 410 22.66 9.45 -17.87
CA THR A 410 22.88 8.54 -19.01
C THR A 410 21.70 8.56 -19.99
N PRO A 411 21.90 8.74 -21.31
CA PRO A 411 20.82 8.70 -22.30
C PRO A 411 20.11 7.34 -22.37
N VAL A 412 18.82 7.36 -22.71
CA VAL A 412 18.02 6.14 -22.93
C VAL A 412 18.62 5.27 -24.03
N ASP A 413 19.20 5.88 -25.07
CA ASP A 413 19.85 5.14 -26.17
C ASP A 413 21.05 4.31 -25.70
N GLU A 414 21.85 4.82 -24.78
CA GLU A 414 22.96 4.08 -24.20
C GLU A 414 22.44 2.92 -23.33
N ILE A 415 21.42 3.19 -22.51
CA ILE A 415 20.83 2.19 -21.62
C ILE A 415 20.20 1.04 -22.42
N ARG A 416 19.50 1.30 -23.54
CA ARG A 416 18.94 0.21 -24.36
C ARG A 416 20.02 -0.67 -24.98
N ASN A 417 21.19 -0.11 -25.30
CA ASN A 417 22.31 -0.88 -25.83
C ASN A 417 22.97 -1.73 -24.73
N ASP A 418 23.15 -1.16 -23.54
CA ASP A 418 23.64 -1.86 -22.35
C ASP A 418 22.76 -3.06 -21.98
N LEU A 419 21.43 -2.90 -22.05
CA LEU A 419 20.44 -3.96 -21.77
C LEU A 419 20.44 -5.11 -22.77
N LYS A 420 21.06 -4.92 -23.94
CA LYS A 420 21.32 -5.97 -24.93
C LYS A 420 22.63 -6.70 -24.67
N THR A 421 23.29 -6.46 -23.54
CA THR A 421 24.48 -7.19 -23.12
C THR A 421 24.16 -8.12 -21.96
N THR A 422 24.88 -9.24 -21.85
CA THR A 422 24.76 -10.16 -20.70
C THR A 422 25.32 -9.59 -19.40
N ASN A 423 25.99 -8.43 -19.46
CA ASN A 423 26.57 -7.75 -18.30
C ASN A 423 25.55 -6.85 -17.58
N TYR A 424 24.29 -6.82 -18.03
CA TYR A 424 23.25 -5.99 -17.43
C TYR A 424 22.08 -6.86 -16.97
N LEU A 425 22.02 -7.12 -15.66
CA LEU A 425 20.95 -7.88 -15.04
C LEU A 425 19.79 -6.93 -14.71
N LEU A 426 18.87 -6.77 -15.66
CA LEU A 426 17.68 -5.93 -15.50
C LEU A 426 16.74 -6.44 -14.40
N ARG A 427 16.73 -7.76 -14.19
CA ARG A 427 15.86 -8.44 -13.23
C ARG A 427 16.68 -9.39 -12.36
N PRO A 428 17.28 -8.92 -11.26
CA PRO A 428 17.82 -9.85 -10.26
C PRO A 428 16.73 -10.74 -9.65
N SER A 429 17.13 -11.87 -9.07
CA SER A 429 16.24 -12.88 -8.44
C SER A 429 15.31 -12.31 -7.37
N TYR A 430 15.81 -11.38 -6.56
CA TYR A 430 15.05 -10.70 -5.51
C TYR A 430 14.03 -9.67 -6.05
N GLN A 431 14.06 -9.30 -7.33
CA GLN A 431 13.09 -8.39 -7.90
C GLN A 431 11.78 -9.07 -8.26
N ARG A 432 10.68 -8.29 -8.26
CA ARG A 432 9.40 -8.81 -8.73
C ARG A 432 9.31 -8.90 -10.25
N GLN A 433 8.40 -9.76 -10.70
CA GLN A 433 7.97 -9.87 -12.10
C GLN A 433 7.37 -8.55 -12.64
N GLU A 434 7.28 -8.44 -13.97
CA GLU A 434 6.67 -7.29 -14.63
C GLU A 434 5.17 -7.20 -14.31
N LYS A 435 4.76 -6.11 -13.63
CA LYS A 435 3.36 -5.87 -13.21
C LYS A 435 2.86 -4.46 -13.57
N ILE A 436 3.65 -3.68 -14.30
CA ILE A 436 3.24 -2.32 -14.67
C ILE A 436 2.05 -2.36 -15.65
N SER A 437 1.04 -1.54 -15.39
CA SER A 437 -0.09 -1.38 -16.31
C SER A 437 0.27 -0.42 -17.44
N THR A 438 -0.35 -0.61 -18.61
CA THR A 438 -0.14 0.25 -19.78
C THR A 438 -0.42 1.72 -19.50
N ILE A 439 -1.38 2.04 -18.63
CA ILE A 439 -1.68 3.42 -18.20
C ILE A 439 -0.50 4.02 -17.44
N LYS A 440 0.09 3.29 -16.48
CA LYS A 440 1.27 3.76 -15.74
C LYS A 440 2.50 3.86 -16.63
N ALA A 441 2.72 2.87 -17.49
CA ALA A 441 3.81 2.87 -18.46
C ALA A 441 3.70 4.07 -19.42
N SER A 442 2.49 4.38 -19.91
CA SER A 442 2.23 5.57 -20.74
C SER A 442 2.53 6.87 -20.00
N GLY A 443 2.23 6.95 -18.70
CA GLY A 443 2.58 8.10 -17.87
C GLY A 443 4.10 8.34 -17.75
N ILE A 444 4.92 7.29 -17.82
CA ILE A 444 6.39 7.40 -17.85
C ILE A 444 6.86 7.98 -19.19
N ILE A 445 6.34 7.46 -20.31
CA ILE A 445 6.67 7.97 -21.65
C ILE A 445 6.21 9.43 -21.81
N GLU A 446 5.02 9.77 -21.30
CA GLU A 446 4.54 11.16 -21.30
C GLU A 446 5.50 12.07 -20.52
N SER A 447 6.03 11.63 -19.37
CA SER A 447 7.03 12.40 -18.62
C SER A 447 8.31 12.62 -19.42
N ILE A 448 8.81 11.58 -20.11
CA ILE A 448 9.99 11.67 -20.98
C ILE A 448 9.76 12.70 -22.09
N LEU A 449 8.63 12.61 -22.80
CA LEU A 449 8.26 13.52 -23.88
C LEU A 449 8.04 14.97 -23.40
N LEU A 450 7.69 15.16 -22.13
CA LEU A 450 7.58 16.48 -21.51
C LEU A 450 8.91 17.01 -20.96
N GLY A 451 9.98 16.21 -20.94
CA GLY A 451 11.26 16.59 -20.33
C GLY A 451 11.25 16.56 -18.80
N ILE A 452 10.31 15.82 -18.19
CA ILE A 452 10.22 15.70 -16.73
C ILE A 452 11.14 14.57 -16.27
N ASN A 453 12.17 14.91 -15.49
CA ASN A 453 13.09 13.92 -14.94
C ASN A 453 12.35 12.87 -14.10
N LEU A 454 12.74 11.62 -14.33
CA LEU A 454 12.25 10.48 -13.57
C LEU A 454 13.10 10.27 -12.32
N PRO A 455 12.56 9.59 -11.29
CA PRO A 455 13.37 9.16 -10.15
C PRO A 455 14.56 8.29 -10.60
N PRO A 456 15.72 8.41 -9.93
CA PRO A 456 16.95 7.75 -10.33
C PRO A 456 16.81 6.23 -10.29
N ILE A 457 17.64 5.56 -11.08
CA ILE A 457 17.75 4.11 -11.12
C ILE A 457 18.96 3.70 -10.28
N PHE A 458 18.75 2.75 -9.37
CA PHE A 458 19.82 2.26 -8.51
C PHE A 458 20.42 1.00 -9.13
N ILE A 459 21.73 1.02 -9.32
CA ILE A 459 22.50 -0.06 -9.94
C ILE A 459 23.57 -0.50 -8.96
N TYR A 460 23.70 -1.81 -8.77
CA TYR A 460 24.83 -2.41 -8.09
C TYR A 460 25.79 -3.00 -9.13
N LYS A 461 27.05 -2.57 -9.11
CA LYS A 461 28.07 -3.01 -10.07
C LYS A 461 29.01 -4.00 -9.36
N ARG A 462 28.91 -5.28 -9.74
CA ARG A 462 29.76 -6.36 -9.23
C ARG A 462 31.17 -6.31 -9.79
N ALA A 463 32.11 -6.98 -9.12
CA ALA A 463 33.52 -7.09 -9.49
C ALA A 463 33.75 -7.66 -10.90
N LYS A 464 32.83 -8.49 -11.41
CA LYS A 464 32.86 -9.03 -12.78
C LYS A 464 32.29 -8.05 -13.84
N ASN A 465 32.12 -6.77 -13.51
CA ASN A 465 31.46 -5.74 -14.32
C ASN A 465 29.99 -6.03 -14.68
N VAL A 466 29.33 -6.90 -13.92
CA VAL A 466 27.87 -7.12 -14.04
C VAL A 466 27.15 -6.00 -13.31
N LYS A 467 26.26 -5.29 -14.01
CA LYS A 467 25.38 -4.23 -13.48
C LYS A 467 24.02 -4.83 -13.14
N GLU A 468 23.63 -4.79 -11.88
CA GLU A 468 22.35 -5.31 -11.38
C GLU A 468 21.40 -4.18 -11.00
N ILE A 469 20.14 -4.26 -11.44
CA ILE A 469 19.14 -3.25 -11.09
C ILE A 469 18.58 -3.50 -9.69
N VAL A 470 18.87 -2.57 -8.77
CA VAL A 470 18.35 -2.58 -7.39
C VAL A 470 17.02 -1.85 -7.29
N ASP A 471 16.81 -0.73 -8.00
CA ASP A 471 15.51 -0.07 -8.10
C ASP A 471 15.35 0.61 -9.46
N GLY A 472 14.11 0.70 -9.94
CA GLY A 472 13.77 1.30 -11.23
C GLY A 472 13.53 0.31 -12.35
N GLN A 473 13.57 -1.00 -12.08
CA GLN A 473 13.30 -2.06 -13.06
C GLN A 473 12.02 -1.82 -13.88
N GLN A 474 10.90 -1.52 -13.21
CA GLN A 474 9.61 -1.34 -13.90
C GLN A 474 9.60 -0.07 -14.78
N ARG A 475 10.42 0.94 -14.46
CA ARG A 475 10.58 2.14 -15.29
C ARG A 475 11.35 1.79 -16.57
N LEU A 476 12.46 1.06 -16.44
CA LEU A 476 13.25 0.60 -17.58
C LEU A 476 12.44 -0.35 -18.48
N LEU A 477 11.73 -1.32 -17.90
CA LEU A 477 10.86 -2.24 -18.65
C LEU A 477 9.79 -1.49 -19.43
N ALA A 478 9.15 -0.46 -18.85
CA ALA A 478 8.17 0.35 -19.57
C ALA A 478 8.78 1.08 -20.78
N ILE A 479 9.98 1.64 -20.63
CA ILE A 479 10.67 2.34 -21.72
C ILE A 479 11.02 1.35 -22.83
N ILE A 480 11.69 0.24 -22.50
CA ILE A 480 12.10 -0.78 -23.48
C ILE A 480 10.90 -1.44 -24.15
N ALA A 481 9.83 -1.72 -23.40
CA ALA A 481 8.58 -2.23 -23.94
C ALA A 481 7.96 -1.28 -24.97
N PHE A 482 7.97 0.04 -24.70
CA PHE A 482 7.44 1.02 -25.65
C PHE A 482 8.27 1.09 -26.93
N LEU A 483 9.60 1.01 -26.80
CA LEU A 483 10.53 0.98 -27.94
C LEU A 483 10.39 -0.29 -28.79
N GLY A 484 9.77 -1.35 -28.25
CA GLY A 484 9.64 -2.64 -28.95
C GLY A 484 10.93 -3.45 -28.95
N GLU A 485 11.81 -3.22 -27.99
CA GLU A 485 13.17 -3.75 -27.94
C GLU A 485 13.26 -5.00 -27.05
N GLN A 486 14.23 -5.87 -27.37
CA GLN A 486 14.53 -7.04 -26.56
C GLN A 486 15.60 -6.73 -25.51
N PHE A 487 15.58 -7.49 -24.42
CA PHE A 487 16.59 -7.43 -23.36
C PHE A 487 16.94 -8.86 -22.88
N TYR A 488 18.09 -9.02 -22.23
CA TYR A 488 18.46 -10.30 -21.61
C TYR A 488 17.72 -10.52 -20.28
N ASN A 489 17.03 -11.66 -20.14
CA ASN A 489 16.38 -12.05 -18.90
C ASN A 489 17.35 -12.70 -17.89
N GLU A 490 16.81 -13.15 -16.75
CA GLU A 490 17.58 -13.80 -15.68
C GLU A 490 18.33 -15.06 -16.13
N ASP A 491 17.78 -15.78 -17.12
CA ASP A 491 18.35 -17.02 -17.66
C ASP A 491 19.38 -16.76 -18.78
N GLY A 492 19.73 -15.50 -19.05
CA GLY A 492 20.61 -15.14 -20.16
C GLY A 492 19.99 -15.33 -21.54
N LYS A 493 18.66 -15.34 -21.65
CA LYS A 493 17.91 -15.41 -22.91
C LYS A 493 17.39 -14.03 -23.32
N LEU A 494 17.51 -13.73 -24.60
CA LEU A 494 16.97 -12.50 -25.18
C LEU A 494 15.43 -12.62 -25.28
N THR A 495 14.69 -11.74 -24.61
CA THR A 495 13.23 -11.77 -24.54
C THR A 495 12.62 -10.38 -24.70
N TYR A 496 11.31 -10.35 -24.94
CA TYR A 496 10.50 -9.12 -24.91
C TYR A 496 9.82 -8.93 -23.55
N SER A 497 9.50 -7.68 -23.25
CA SER A 497 8.63 -7.32 -22.12
C SER A 497 7.19 -7.80 -22.37
N LYS A 498 6.43 -8.01 -21.30
CA LYS A 498 5.02 -8.41 -21.36
C LYS A 498 4.17 -7.42 -22.15
N ASN A 499 4.46 -6.13 -22.04
CA ASN A 499 3.72 -5.07 -22.73
C ASN A 499 4.43 -4.62 -24.03
N ASN A 500 5.12 -5.52 -24.73
CA ASN A 500 5.89 -5.15 -25.91
C ASN A 500 5.10 -4.32 -26.94
N ASN A 501 5.69 -3.21 -27.40
CA ASN A 501 5.14 -2.26 -28.36
C ASN A 501 3.72 -1.76 -28.01
N TYR A 502 3.48 -1.49 -26.72
CA TYR A 502 2.17 -1.00 -26.28
C TYR A 502 1.85 0.39 -26.84
N LYS A 503 0.55 0.66 -26.98
CA LYS A 503 0.03 1.97 -27.38
C LYS A 503 -0.17 2.86 -26.16
N LEU A 504 0.17 4.14 -26.29
CA LEU A 504 -0.02 5.11 -25.21
C LEU A 504 -1.51 5.20 -24.83
N LYS A 505 -1.78 5.13 -23.52
CA LYS A 505 -3.13 5.15 -22.96
C LYS A 505 -3.21 6.00 -21.70
N GLY A 506 -4.26 6.82 -21.59
CA GLY A 506 -4.56 7.63 -20.42
C GLY A 506 -3.63 8.84 -20.27
N LEU A 507 -3.17 9.40 -21.40
CA LEU A 507 -2.39 10.63 -21.41
C LEU A 507 -3.25 11.80 -20.94
N LYS A 508 -2.66 12.74 -20.19
CA LYS A 508 -3.37 13.89 -19.62
C LYS A 508 -3.02 15.20 -20.32
N ILE A 509 -1.75 15.34 -20.67
CA ILE A 509 -1.18 16.54 -21.27
C ILE A 509 -1.02 16.34 -22.76
N LEU A 510 -0.46 15.21 -23.19
CA LEU A 510 -0.18 14.91 -24.60
C LEU A 510 -1.28 14.04 -25.21
N THR A 511 -2.54 14.48 -25.08
CA THR A 511 -3.72 13.71 -25.52
C THR A 511 -3.76 13.43 -27.02
N ASP A 512 -3.03 14.22 -27.81
CA ASP A 512 -2.83 14.04 -29.26
C ASP A 512 -1.96 12.82 -29.62
N LEU A 513 -1.22 12.27 -28.66
CA LEU A 513 -0.41 11.07 -28.81
C LEU A 513 -1.12 9.80 -28.34
N GLU A 514 -2.36 9.91 -27.86
CA GLU A 514 -3.15 8.78 -27.38
C GLU A 514 -3.32 7.72 -28.49
N GLY A 515 -3.13 6.45 -28.14
CA GLY A 515 -3.23 5.32 -29.07
C GLY A 515 -2.02 5.14 -29.99
N LYS A 516 -1.02 6.04 -29.98
CA LYS A 516 0.22 5.87 -30.76
C LYS A 516 1.18 4.92 -30.05
N ASN A 517 1.93 4.15 -30.84
CA ASN A 517 3.10 3.39 -30.38
C ASN A 517 4.37 4.07 -30.88
N PHE A 518 5.56 3.57 -30.52
CA PHE A 518 6.83 4.21 -30.87
C PHE A 518 7.00 4.41 -32.38
N SER A 519 6.62 3.42 -33.20
CA SER A 519 6.70 3.53 -34.67
C SER A 519 5.77 4.59 -35.27
N ALA A 520 4.69 4.96 -34.58
CA ALA A 520 3.72 5.97 -35.04
C ALA A 520 4.05 7.40 -34.56
N LEU A 521 5.15 7.59 -33.84
CA LEU A 521 5.65 8.91 -33.46
C LEU A 521 6.46 9.55 -34.60
N THR A 522 6.54 10.88 -34.61
CA THR A 522 7.44 11.63 -35.51
C THR A 522 8.90 11.41 -35.13
N GLU A 523 9.83 11.60 -36.07
CA GLU A 523 11.28 11.48 -35.80
C GLU A 523 11.70 12.31 -34.58
N ASP A 524 11.35 13.59 -34.53
CA ASP A 524 11.69 14.47 -33.41
C ASP A 524 11.23 13.94 -32.04
N LEU A 525 10.07 13.28 -31.99
CA LEU A 525 9.55 12.70 -30.74
C LEU A 525 10.25 11.40 -30.38
N ARG A 526 10.71 10.62 -31.38
CA ARG A 526 11.51 9.41 -31.16
C ARG A 526 12.89 9.77 -30.64
N ASP A 527 13.56 10.71 -31.30
CA ASP A 527 14.87 11.21 -30.88
C ASP A 527 14.80 11.78 -29.48
N LYS A 528 13.74 12.55 -29.16
CA LYS A 528 13.50 13.04 -27.80
C LYS A 528 13.41 11.94 -26.74
N ILE A 529 12.87 10.77 -27.06
CA ILE A 529 12.82 9.63 -26.12
C ILE A 529 14.21 9.02 -25.96
N LEU A 530 14.97 8.87 -27.04
CA LEU A 530 16.29 8.24 -27.05
C LEU A 530 17.35 9.12 -26.38
N ASP A 531 17.28 10.43 -26.60
CA ASP A 531 18.17 11.45 -26.03
C ASP A 531 17.83 11.79 -24.58
N PHE A 532 16.66 11.35 -24.09
CA PHE A 532 16.26 11.62 -22.72
C PHE A 532 17.25 10.97 -21.75
N VAL A 533 17.62 11.73 -20.73
CA VAL A 533 18.68 11.35 -19.79
C VAL A 533 18.06 10.82 -18.50
N LEU A 534 18.49 9.62 -18.10
CA LEU A 534 18.13 8.98 -16.84
C LEU A 534 19.30 9.09 -15.85
N ASP A 535 18.98 9.46 -14.61
CA ASP A 535 19.96 9.52 -13.54
C ASP A 535 20.20 8.12 -12.95
N LEU A 536 21.43 7.63 -13.04
CA LEU A 536 21.87 6.34 -12.51
C LEU A 536 22.71 6.54 -11.24
N ILE A 537 22.35 5.85 -10.16
CA ILE A 537 23.16 5.78 -8.94
C ILE A 537 23.84 4.41 -8.93
N ILE A 538 25.14 4.39 -9.23
CA ILE A 538 25.94 3.16 -9.31
C ILE A 538 26.68 2.95 -8.00
N ILE A 539 26.37 1.86 -7.30
CA ILE A 539 27.08 1.41 -6.11
C ILE A 539 28.09 0.36 -6.57
N GLU A 540 29.38 0.66 -6.43
CA GLU A 540 30.45 -0.26 -6.86
C GLU A 540 30.86 -1.19 -5.71
N GLU A 541 30.89 -2.51 -5.97
CA GLU A 541 31.35 -3.53 -5.02
C GLU A 541 32.80 -3.32 -4.59
N SER A 542 33.66 -2.85 -5.49
CA SER A 542 35.08 -2.55 -5.19
C SER A 542 35.28 -1.49 -4.11
N ILE A 543 34.28 -0.62 -3.90
CA ILE A 543 34.29 0.41 -2.87
C ILE A 543 33.50 -0.04 -1.63
N ASN A 544 32.54 -0.95 -1.81
CA ASN A 544 31.59 -1.36 -0.78
C ASN A 544 31.49 -2.91 -0.78
N ASP A 545 32.53 -3.56 -0.27
CA ASP A 545 32.71 -5.01 -0.25
C ASP A 545 31.64 -5.78 0.54
N LYS A 546 31.09 -5.15 1.58
CA LYS A 546 30.04 -5.71 2.45
C LYS A 546 28.64 -5.21 2.13
N PHE A 547 28.46 -4.53 0.99
CA PHE A 547 27.15 -4.02 0.59
C PHE A 547 26.25 -5.15 0.10
N ASP A 548 25.03 -5.20 0.65
CA ASP A 548 23.98 -6.11 0.21
C ASP A 548 22.94 -5.36 -0.67
N PRO A 549 22.83 -5.69 -1.98
CA PRO A 549 21.82 -5.11 -2.85
C PRO A 549 20.38 -5.47 -2.45
N VAL A 550 20.16 -6.61 -1.80
CA VAL A 550 18.85 -7.06 -1.34
C VAL A 550 18.35 -6.19 -0.19
N ASP A 551 19.19 -5.93 0.82
CA ASP A 551 18.85 -5.00 1.90
C ASP A 551 18.51 -3.60 1.36
N LEU A 552 19.28 -3.08 0.38
CA LEU A 552 18.93 -1.79 -0.23
C LEU A 552 17.58 -1.84 -0.95
N PHE A 553 17.32 -2.89 -1.73
CA PHE A 553 16.02 -3.06 -2.39
C PHE A 553 14.86 -3.04 -1.38
N ILE A 554 15.01 -3.76 -0.26
CA ILE A 554 14.03 -3.78 0.81
C ILE A 554 13.91 -2.39 1.45
N ARG A 555 15.00 -1.69 1.74
CA ARG A 555 14.96 -0.34 2.34
C ARG A 555 14.24 0.68 1.47
N LEU A 556 14.45 0.64 0.16
CA LEU A 556 13.77 1.50 -0.81
C LEU A 556 12.27 1.20 -0.90
N ASN A 557 11.86 -0.06 -0.74
CA ASN A 557 10.48 -0.50 -0.99
C ASN A 557 9.65 -0.85 0.26
N TYR A 558 10.25 -0.95 1.45
CA TYR A 558 9.56 -1.37 2.68
C TYR A 558 8.56 -0.32 3.15
N LYS A 559 7.33 -0.74 3.49
CA LYS A 559 6.23 0.14 3.96
C LYS A 559 6.21 1.49 3.21
N PRO A 560 5.85 1.54 1.92
CA PRO A 560 6.02 2.73 1.08
C PRO A 560 4.99 3.86 1.33
N TYR A 561 3.97 3.65 2.17
CA TYR A 561 2.87 4.61 2.44
C TYR A 561 2.34 5.31 1.16
N PRO A 562 1.92 4.57 0.12
CA PRO A 562 1.48 5.20 -1.12
C PRO A 562 0.27 6.10 -0.89
N ILE A 563 0.18 7.16 -1.69
CA ILE A 563 -1.03 7.98 -1.79
C ILE A 563 -2.00 7.23 -2.71
N LYS A 564 -3.20 6.97 -2.23
CA LYS A 564 -4.21 6.30 -3.04
C LYS A 564 -4.72 7.25 -4.13
N ASN A 565 -4.93 6.74 -5.33
CA ASN A 565 -5.68 7.47 -6.34
C ASN A 565 -7.12 7.69 -5.83
N ASN A 566 -7.72 8.82 -6.19
CA ASN A 566 -9.09 9.17 -5.80
C ASN A 566 -9.30 9.17 -4.27
N SER A 567 -8.31 9.64 -3.50
CA SER A 567 -8.46 9.95 -2.08
C SER A 567 -8.17 11.42 -1.83
N PHE A 568 -8.60 11.93 -0.68
CA PHE A 568 -8.33 13.34 -0.35
C PHE A 568 -6.83 13.64 -0.23
N GLU A 569 -6.01 12.67 0.20
CA GLU A 569 -4.54 12.80 0.19
C GLU A 569 -4.01 13.20 -1.21
N MET A 570 -4.60 12.67 -2.30
CA MET A 570 -4.24 13.03 -3.67
C MET A 570 -4.95 14.30 -4.13
N TRP A 571 -6.26 14.43 -3.88
CA TRP A 571 -7.04 15.59 -4.31
C TRP A 571 -6.53 16.89 -3.71
N ASN A 572 -6.11 16.88 -2.45
CA ASN A 572 -5.46 18.01 -1.80
C ASN A 572 -4.26 18.56 -2.60
N SER A 573 -3.62 17.70 -3.39
CA SER A 573 -2.46 18.06 -4.19
C SER A 573 -2.75 18.41 -5.64
N ILE A 574 -3.90 18.05 -6.19
CA ILE A 574 -4.15 18.21 -7.64
C ILE A 574 -5.39 19.03 -7.96
N VAL A 575 -6.28 19.24 -6.99
CA VAL A 575 -7.53 20.00 -7.17
C VAL A 575 -7.28 21.48 -6.88
N ASN A 576 -8.17 22.32 -7.41
CA ASN A 576 -8.22 23.75 -7.16
C ASN A 576 -8.06 24.10 -5.66
N PHE A 577 -7.21 25.08 -5.37
CA PHE A 577 -6.90 25.50 -4.00
C PHE A 577 -8.11 26.03 -3.23
N GLU A 578 -9.00 26.79 -3.86
CA GLU A 578 -10.17 27.39 -3.22
C GLU A 578 -11.14 26.31 -2.73
N VAL A 579 -11.38 25.31 -3.57
CA VAL A 579 -12.22 24.14 -3.26
C VAL A 579 -11.64 23.35 -2.07
N ILE A 580 -10.34 23.05 -2.11
CA ILE A 580 -9.65 22.34 -1.04
C ILE A 580 -9.67 23.13 0.27
N LYS A 581 -9.40 24.44 0.20
CA LYS A 581 -9.47 25.34 1.36
C LYS A 581 -10.87 25.33 1.97
N LYS A 582 -11.91 25.36 1.13
CA LYS A 582 -13.30 25.33 1.59
C LYS A 582 -13.66 24.01 2.27
N ILE A 583 -13.30 22.87 1.68
CA ILE A 583 -13.51 21.54 2.29
C ILE A 583 -12.81 21.44 3.65
N LYS A 584 -11.54 21.86 3.72
CA LYS A 584 -10.79 21.90 4.98
C LYS A 584 -11.44 22.82 6.01
N SER A 585 -11.99 23.96 5.60
CA SER A 585 -12.68 24.88 6.53
C SER A 585 -13.90 24.23 7.18
N VAL A 586 -14.69 23.46 6.42
CA VAL A 586 -15.85 22.72 6.96
C VAL A 586 -15.40 21.58 7.88
N SER A 587 -14.38 20.82 7.48
CA SER A 587 -13.86 19.70 8.28
C SER A 587 -13.13 20.12 9.56
N ASN A 588 -12.64 21.37 9.64
CA ASN A 588 -11.88 21.90 10.77
C ASN A 588 -12.69 22.92 11.58
N ASP A 589 -13.97 23.09 11.26
CA ASP A 589 -14.85 23.95 12.04
C ASP A 589 -15.06 23.33 13.43
N PRO A 590 -14.75 24.05 14.53
CA PRO A 590 -14.96 23.54 15.89
C PRO A 590 -16.41 23.09 16.18
N LEU A 591 -17.39 23.66 15.47
CA LEU A 591 -18.80 23.23 15.59
C LEU A 591 -19.06 21.83 15.01
N ASN A 592 -18.14 21.33 14.19
CA ASN A 592 -18.21 20.04 13.49
C ASN A 592 -17.27 18.99 14.11
N ASP A 593 -16.64 19.24 15.27
CA ASP A 593 -15.67 18.33 15.90
C ASP A 593 -16.24 16.94 16.25
N TRP A 594 -17.57 16.82 16.32
CA TRP A 594 -18.28 15.54 16.52
C TRP A 594 -18.51 14.77 15.22
N PHE A 595 -18.49 15.45 14.07
CA PHE A 595 -18.82 14.92 12.74
C PHE A 595 -17.55 14.47 11.99
N PHE A 596 -17.12 13.24 12.27
CA PHE A 596 -15.92 12.65 11.68
C PHE A 596 -16.04 11.14 11.44
N ILE A 597 -15.20 10.59 10.56
CA ILE A 597 -14.99 9.14 10.43
C ILE A 597 -13.94 8.65 11.42
N ARG A 598 -12.83 9.40 11.54
CA ARG A 598 -11.76 9.11 12.49
C ARG A 598 -11.45 10.34 13.31
N GLU A 599 -11.41 10.15 14.62
CA GLU A 599 -10.97 11.19 15.54
C GLU A 599 -9.50 11.51 15.25
N ARG A 600 -9.19 12.80 15.15
CA ARG A 600 -7.81 13.25 15.04
C ARG A 600 -7.16 13.14 16.41
N GLN A 601 -6.15 12.28 16.53
CA GLN A 601 -5.40 12.08 17.77
C GLN A 601 -3.93 12.35 17.50
N GLU A 602 -3.28 13.04 18.43
CA GLU A 602 -1.85 13.28 18.36
C GLU A 602 -1.08 11.95 18.32
N GLY A 603 -0.05 11.89 17.48
CA GLY A 603 0.77 10.69 17.30
C GLY A 603 0.13 9.58 16.47
N LYS A 604 -1.15 9.68 16.08
CA LYS A 604 -1.77 8.74 15.14
C LYS A 604 -1.74 9.27 13.70
N PRO A 605 -1.54 8.40 12.69
CA PRO A 605 -1.61 8.78 11.29
C PRO A 605 -2.98 9.35 10.91
N ASP A 606 -3.00 10.60 10.45
CA ASP A 606 -4.17 11.21 9.83
C ASP A 606 -4.02 11.18 8.31
N ARG A 607 -4.91 10.46 7.63
CA ARG A 607 -4.94 10.33 6.16
C ARG A 607 -6.00 11.22 5.51
N MET A 608 -6.44 12.26 6.21
CA MET A 608 -7.42 13.23 5.70
C MET A 608 -8.76 12.59 5.33
N VAL A 609 -9.15 11.57 6.11
CA VAL A 609 -10.38 10.78 5.85
C VAL A 609 -11.63 11.60 6.16
N ASN A 610 -11.52 12.58 7.06
CA ASN A 610 -12.64 13.47 7.41
C ASN A 610 -12.89 14.48 6.28
N GLU A 611 -11.83 15.01 5.67
CA GLU A 611 -11.92 15.85 4.49
C GLU A 611 -12.45 15.06 3.28
N GLU A 612 -12.06 13.79 3.15
CA GLU A 612 -12.63 12.89 2.15
C GLU A 612 -14.14 12.70 2.35
N LEU A 613 -14.60 12.55 3.61
CA LEU A 613 -16.03 12.50 3.93
C LEU A 613 -16.74 13.75 3.42
N ILE A 614 -16.29 14.95 3.82
CA ILE A 614 -16.92 16.21 3.40
C ILE A 614 -16.96 16.35 1.87
N THR A 615 -15.87 15.98 1.19
CA THR A 615 -15.80 16.02 -0.28
C THR A 615 -16.86 15.13 -0.91
N ILE A 616 -17.01 13.91 -0.42
CA ILE A 616 -17.98 12.94 -0.95
C ILE A 616 -19.41 13.37 -0.67
N LEU A 617 -19.71 13.84 0.54
CA LEU A 617 -21.04 14.35 0.89
C LEU A 617 -21.42 15.55 0.01
N SER A 618 -20.48 16.47 -0.20
CA SER A 618 -20.68 17.63 -1.09
C SER A 618 -20.94 17.20 -2.54
N TYR A 619 -20.28 16.13 -3.00
CA TYR A 619 -20.51 15.58 -4.34
C TYR A 619 -21.86 14.87 -4.45
N ILE A 620 -22.32 14.19 -3.39
CA ILE A 620 -23.67 13.63 -3.34
C ILE A 620 -24.70 14.76 -3.46
N SER A 621 -24.55 15.82 -2.67
CA SER A 621 -25.43 17.01 -2.73
C SER A 621 -25.40 17.72 -4.09
N TYR A 622 -24.23 17.79 -4.75
CA TYR A 622 -24.09 18.38 -6.09
C TYR A 622 -24.90 17.64 -7.15
N ASN A 623 -24.93 16.30 -7.09
CA ASN A 623 -25.65 15.46 -8.06
C ASN A 623 -27.09 15.13 -7.64
N ASN A 624 -27.60 15.69 -6.54
CA ASN A 624 -28.90 15.29 -5.97
C ASN A 624 -30.13 15.73 -6.80
N ASN A 625 -29.93 16.42 -7.94
CA ASN A 625 -30.99 16.66 -8.93
C ASN A 625 -31.32 15.40 -9.75
N ASP A 626 -30.39 14.45 -9.84
CA ASP A 626 -30.58 13.15 -10.49
C ASP A 626 -31.00 12.08 -9.46
N SER A 627 -31.52 10.93 -9.90
CA SER A 627 -31.89 9.87 -8.96
C SER A 627 -30.65 9.45 -8.15
N ILE A 628 -30.73 9.44 -6.81
CA ILE A 628 -29.62 9.04 -5.90
C ILE A 628 -28.98 7.71 -6.32
N SER A 629 -29.77 6.83 -6.93
CA SER A 629 -29.34 5.57 -7.48
C SER A 629 -28.20 5.71 -8.50
N GLU A 630 -28.02 6.85 -9.15
CA GLU A 630 -26.95 7.10 -10.14
C GLU A 630 -25.58 7.35 -9.49
N VAL A 631 -25.55 7.88 -8.27
CA VAL A 631 -24.31 8.22 -7.56
C VAL A 631 -23.87 7.09 -6.63
N ILE A 632 -24.81 6.52 -5.87
CA ILE A 632 -24.54 5.49 -4.86
C ILE A 632 -25.08 4.14 -5.34
N GLY A 633 -24.20 3.14 -5.38
CA GLY A 633 -24.56 1.76 -5.63
C GLY A 633 -24.82 1.03 -4.32
N LEU A 634 -25.95 0.32 -4.25
CA LEU A 634 -26.34 -0.54 -3.15
C LEU A 634 -26.12 -2.01 -3.55
N PHE A 635 -25.49 -2.79 -2.66
CA PHE A 635 -25.13 -4.18 -2.91
C PHE A 635 -25.46 -5.04 -1.68
N PRO A 636 -26.19 -6.15 -1.82
CA PRO A 636 -26.42 -7.06 -0.71
C PRO A 636 -25.12 -7.83 -0.39
N ARG A 637 -24.86 -8.05 0.90
CA ARG A 637 -23.81 -8.93 1.43
C ARG A 637 -24.46 -9.91 2.41
N GLN A 638 -23.76 -10.99 2.77
CA GLN A 638 -24.31 -12.03 3.64
C GLN A 638 -24.98 -11.49 4.92
N ASP A 639 -24.41 -10.46 5.55
CA ASP A 639 -24.85 -9.98 6.87
C ASP A 639 -25.32 -8.51 6.88
N ARG A 640 -25.40 -7.83 5.73
CA ARG A 640 -25.75 -6.39 5.65
C ARG A 640 -25.98 -5.93 4.21
N ILE A 641 -26.60 -4.76 4.04
CA ILE A 641 -26.54 -4.01 2.79
C ILE A 641 -25.27 -3.14 2.83
N THR A 642 -24.54 -3.10 1.72
CA THR A 642 -23.39 -2.21 1.55
C THR A 642 -23.65 -1.14 0.51
N CYS A 643 -23.25 0.10 0.81
CA CYS A 643 -23.34 1.20 -0.14
C CYS A 643 -21.94 1.75 -0.50
N ARG A 644 -21.75 2.15 -1.75
CA ARG A 644 -20.51 2.78 -2.23
C ARG A 644 -20.81 3.73 -3.38
N ILE A 645 -19.99 4.76 -3.57
CA ILE A 645 -20.02 5.57 -4.80
C ILE A 645 -19.78 4.65 -6.00
N LYS A 646 -20.68 4.69 -7.01
CA LYS A 646 -20.59 3.83 -8.20
C LYS A 646 -19.28 4.04 -8.95
N ASN A 647 -18.89 5.30 -9.18
CA ASN A 647 -17.68 5.64 -9.90
C ASN A 647 -16.84 6.70 -9.16
N LYS A 648 -15.94 6.23 -8.28
CA LYS A 648 -15.00 7.12 -7.58
C LYS A 648 -13.96 7.76 -8.51
N SER A 649 -13.69 7.17 -9.68
CA SER A 649 -12.81 7.77 -10.68
C SER A 649 -13.45 9.01 -11.29
N ALA A 650 -14.74 8.92 -11.66
CA ALA A 650 -15.48 10.05 -12.20
C ALA A 650 -15.51 11.24 -11.23
N LEU A 651 -15.68 11.00 -9.92
CA LEU A 651 -15.51 12.04 -8.90
C LEU A 651 -14.11 12.67 -8.96
N GLY A 652 -13.06 11.85 -9.04
CA GLY A 652 -11.69 12.36 -9.17
C GLY A 652 -11.50 13.22 -10.43
N ASP A 653 -12.00 12.76 -11.57
CA ASP A 653 -11.91 13.46 -12.85
C ASP A 653 -12.73 14.76 -12.85
N PHE A 654 -13.91 14.76 -12.23
CA PHE A 654 -14.74 15.95 -11.99
C PHE A 654 -13.96 17.00 -11.17
N LEU A 655 -13.41 16.61 -10.02
CA LEU A 655 -12.66 17.53 -9.15
C LEU A 655 -11.44 18.14 -9.84
N ILE A 656 -10.73 17.36 -10.67
CA ILE A 656 -9.58 17.84 -11.45
C ILE A 656 -10.03 18.82 -12.54
N ASN A 657 -11.22 18.63 -13.11
CA ASN A 657 -11.73 19.47 -14.19
C ASN A 657 -12.31 20.81 -13.72
N LEU A 658 -12.48 21.03 -12.41
CA LEU A 658 -13.00 22.29 -11.85
C LEU A 658 -12.15 23.51 -12.21
N ASP A 659 -10.86 23.36 -12.48
CA ASP A 659 -9.99 24.45 -12.95
C ASP A 659 -10.32 24.91 -14.39
N ASN A 660 -11.04 24.09 -15.17
CA ASN A 660 -11.38 24.39 -16.56
C ASN A 660 -12.81 24.89 -16.71
N VAL A 661 -13.71 24.59 -15.77
CA VAL A 661 -15.13 24.90 -15.83
C VAL A 661 -15.53 25.71 -14.59
N GLU A 662 -15.49 27.03 -14.73
CA GLU A 662 -15.74 27.98 -13.63
C GLU A 662 -17.16 27.82 -13.03
N THR A 663 -18.17 27.50 -13.86
CA THR A 663 -19.55 27.27 -13.40
C THR A 663 -19.62 26.08 -12.44
N ASP A 664 -19.03 24.95 -12.80
CA ASP A 664 -19.02 23.74 -11.98
C ASP A 664 -18.27 23.98 -10.67
N LYS A 665 -17.18 24.75 -10.72
CA LYS A 665 -16.43 25.15 -9.52
C LYS A 665 -17.30 25.93 -8.55
N LEU A 666 -18.02 26.95 -9.02
CA LEU A 666 -18.89 27.78 -8.18
C LEU A 666 -20.05 26.95 -7.60
N THR A 667 -20.73 26.15 -8.42
CA THR A 667 -21.83 25.27 -7.97
C THR A 667 -21.36 24.20 -6.99
N PHE A 668 -20.14 23.66 -7.16
CA PHE A 668 -19.58 22.72 -6.20
C PHE A 668 -19.21 23.39 -4.87
N ILE A 669 -18.68 24.62 -4.89
CA ILE A 669 -18.46 25.41 -3.67
C ILE A 669 -19.78 25.67 -2.93
N GLU A 670 -20.87 25.98 -3.66
CA GLU A 670 -22.22 26.07 -3.08
C GLU A 670 -22.67 24.76 -2.47
N SER A 671 -22.38 23.62 -3.11
CA SER A 671 -22.68 22.29 -2.57
C SER A 671 -21.89 21.98 -1.30
N ILE A 672 -20.64 22.46 -1.17
CA ILE A 672 -19.85 22.38 0.07
C ILE A 672 -20.47 23.26 1.16
N ASN A 673 -20.98 24.45 0.83
CA ASN A 673 -21.72 25.29 1.78
C ASN A 673 -23.01 24.61 2.24
N LYS A 674 -23.79 24.04 1.31
CA LYS A 674 -24.99 23.26 1.61
C LYS A 674 -24.67 22.12 2.56
N THR A 675 -23.58 21.40 2.31
CA THR A 675 -23.10 20.32 3.18
C THR A 675 -22.85 20.83 4.60
N ASN A 676 -22.13 21.94 4.78
CA ASN A 676 -21.91 22.52 6.11
C ASN A 676 -23.22 22.89 6.84
N THR A 677 -24.16 23.46 6.10
CA THR A 677 -25.50 23.79 6.63
C THR A 677 -26.26 22.52 7.04
N LEU A 678 -26.18 21.45 6.26
CA LEU A 678 -26.79 20.16 6.59
C LEU A 678 -26.15 19.49 7.79
N ILE A 679 -24.83 19.61 8.01
CA ILE A 679 -24.19 19.17 9.26
C ILE A 679 -24.83 19.89 10.45
N SER A 680 -25.03 21.21 10.32
CA SER A 680 -25.65 22.02 11.37
C SER A 680 -27.12 21.62 11.61
N TYR A 681 -27.88 21.35 10.56
CA TYR A 681 -29.26 20.85 10.70
C TYR A 681 -29.32 19.45 11.30
N PHE A 682 -28.41 18.56 10.91
CA PHE A 682 -28.30 17.23 11.51
C PHE A 682 -27.95 17.34 13.00
N ALA A 683 -27.05 18.25 13.40
CA ALA A 683 -26.80 18.54 14.82
C ALA A 683 -28.07 19.02 15.54
N SER A 684 -28.88 19.87 14.90
CA SER A 684 -30.08 20.46 15.52
C SER A 684 -31.22 19.46 15.78
N LEU A 685 -31.15 18.27 15.18
CA LEU A 685 -32.08 17.17 15.47
C LEU A 685 -31.86 16.59 16.86
N PHE A 686 -30.65 16.71 17.40
CA PHE A 686 -30.31 16.32 18.77
C PHE A 686 -30.61 17.47 19.75
N ASP A 687 -30.81 17.14 21.03
CA ASP A 687 -31.15 18.14 22.06
C ASP A 687 -30.04 19.18 22.27
N ASN A 688 -28.77 18.77 22.12
CA ASN A 688 -27.58 19.60 22.17
C ASN A 688 -26.66 19.26 21.00
N ILE A 689 -25.65 20.10 20.74
CA ILE A 689 -24.57 19.77 19.79
C ILE A 689 -24.02 18.39 20.16
N PRO A 690 -24.09 17.40 19.25
CA PRO A 690 -23.76 16.02 19.60
C PRO A 690 -22.30 15.91 20.04
N THR A 691 -22.04 15.06 21.03
CA THR A 691 -20.67 14.62 21.31
C THR A 691 -20.31 13.40 20.45
N LYS A 692 -19.05 13.01 20.51
CA LYS A 692 -18.58 11.77 19.88
C LYS A 692 -19.37 10.55 20.34
N GLU A 693 -19.66 10.47 21.64
CA GLU A 693 -20.37 9.39 22.31
C GLU A 693 -21.82 9.34 21.80
N VAL A 694 -22.51 10.49 21.81
CA VAL A 694 -23.91 10.59 21.32
C VAL A 694 -24.03 10.09 19.87
N LEU A 695 -23.14 10.55 18.97
CA LEU A 695 -23.18 10.10 17.58
C LEU A 695 -22.80 8.61 17.46
N ASN A 696 -21.84 8.12 18.25
CA ASN A 696 -21.49 6.70 18.22
C ASN A 696 -22.67 5.81 18.66
N ASP A 697 -23.39 6.20 19.71
CA ASP A 697 -24.56 5.48 20.22
C ASP A 697 -25.74 5.56 19.25
N PHE A 698 -25.86 6.67 18.53
CA PHE A 698 -26.81 6.81 17.43
C PHE A 698 -26.51 5.82 16.28
N LEU A 699 -25.25 5.72 15.87
CA LEU A 699 -24.83 4.87 14.76
C LEU A 699 -24.68 3.39 15.14
N ASN A 700 -24.46 3.06 16.42
CA ASN A 700 -24.24 1.69 16.92
C ASN A 700 -25.55 0.92 17.12
N VAL A 701 -26.34 0.79 16.06
CA VAL A 701 -27.66 0.12 16.08
C VAL A 701 -27.61 -1.35 16.53
N LYS A 702 -26.48 -2.04 16.36
CA LYS A 702 -26.27 -3.43 16.82
C LYS A 702 -25.83 -3.56 18.29
N GLY A 703 -25.59 -2.45 19.00
CA GLY A 703 -25.09 -2.49 20.38
C GLY A 703 -23.72 -3.18 20.52
N SER A 704 -22.88 -3.10 19.49
CA SER A 704 -21.58 -3.78 19.48
C SER A 704 -20.63 -3.16 20.52
N ARG A 705 -19.93 -4.01 21.29
CA ARG A 705 -18.91 -3.57 22.27
C ARG A 705 -17.77 -2.76 21.63
N THR A 706 -17.44 -3.06 20.37
CA THR A 706 -16.45 -2.31 19.58
C THR A 706 -17.14 -1.72 18.35
N PHE A 707 -17.41 -0.42 18.39
CA PHE A 707 -18.03 0.30 17.29
C PHE A 707 -16.99 1.13 16.53
N ARG A 708 -17.11 1.15 15.20
CA ARG A 708 -16.35 2.05 14.32
C ARG A 708 -17.30 2.67 13.32
N ARG A 709 -17.19 3.98 13.15
CA ARG A 709 -17.92 4.74 12.13
C ARG A 709 -17.51 4.29 10.74
N SER A 710 -18.47 4.19 9.83
CA SER A 710 -18.24 3.86 8.43
C SER A 710 -18.74 4.99 7.53
N LEU A 711 -18.12 5.19 6.36
CA LEU A 711 -18.60 6.16 5.37
C LEU A 711 -20.05 5.87 4.95
N GLN A 712 -20.43 4.59 4.95
CA GLN A 712 -21.76 4.12 4.56
C GLN A 712 -22.86 4.67 5.47
N ASP A 713 -22.57 4.81 6.77
CA ASP A 713 -23.47 5.43 7.74
C ASP A 713 -23.82 6.85 7.31
N PHE A 714 -22.80 7.65 6.96
CA PHE A 714 -22.98 9.03 6.55
C PHE A 714 -23.63 9.16 5.19
N TYR A 715 -23.38 8.24 4.26
CA TYR A 715 -24.05 8.26 2.95
C TYR A 715 -25.55 8.11 3.07
N VAL A 716 -26.01 7.15 3.88
CA VAL A 716 -27.45 6.93 4.10
C VAL A 716 -28.08 8.12 4.83
N ILE A 717 -27.39 8.68 5.83
CA ILE A 717 -27.83 9.91 6.49
C ILE A 717 -27.98 11.04 5.46
N TRP A 718 -26.97 11.26 4.61
CA TRP A 718 -26.95 12.35 3.63
C TRP A 718 -28.06 12.23 2.59
N ILE A 719 -28.29 11.01 2.09
CA ILE A 719 -29.36 10.69 1.16
C ILE A 719 -30.72 11.19 1.69
N VAL A 720 -30.97 10.99 2.98
CA VAL A 720 -32.23 11.38 3.62
C VAL A 720 -32.25 12.90 3.85
N ILE A 721 -31.26 13.45 4.55
CA ILE A 721 -31.33 14.84 5.00
C ILE A 721 -31.17 15.87 3.87
N ASP A 722 -30.45 15.54 2.78
CA ASP A 722 -30.24 16.50 1.68
C ASP A 722 -31.52 16.82 0.90
N LYS A 723 -32.56 15.99 1.07
CA LYS A 723 -33.90 16.13 0.47
C LYS A 723 -34.94 16.74 1.39
N ILE A 724 -34.65 16.90 2.68
CA ILE A 724 -35.63 17.44 3.64
C ILE A 724 -35.64 18.98 3.55
N PRO A 725 -36.82 19.62 3.39
CA PRO A 725 -36.94 21.08 3.48
C PRO A 725 -36.52 21.62 4.85
N THR A 726 -35.90 22.80 4.88
CA THR A 726 -35.25 23.34 6.09
C THR A 726 -36.20 23.57 7.27
N ASP A 727 -37.47 23.88 7.00
CA ASP A 727 -38.53 24.06 8.01
C ASP A 727 -38.93 22.76 8.73
N LYS A 728 -38.67 21.60 8.12
CA LYS A 728 -39.04 20.31 8.68
C LYS A 728 -38.07 19.82 9.75
N PHE A 729 -36.81 20.28 9.72
CA PHE A 729 -35.81 19.91 10.74
C PHE A 729 -36.17 20.39 12.15
N THR A 730 -36.93 21.48 12.30
CA THR A 730 -37.40 21.94 13.61
C THR A 730 -38.71 21.27 14.02
N THR A 731 -39.57 20.97 13.05
CA THR A 731 -40.92 20.43 13.29
C THR A 731 -40.91 18.92 13.57
N PHE A 732 -40.09 18.15 12.84
CA PHE A 732 -40.10 16.68 12.85
C PHE A 732 -38.82 16.07 13.44
N LYS A 733 -38.16 16.77 14.37
CA LYS A 733 -36.84 16.40 14.94
C LYS A 733 -36.69 14.91 15.26
N LYS A 734 -37.60 14.41 16.11
CA LYS A 734 -37.56 13.04 16.62
C LYS A 734 -37.88 12.02 15.53
N GLU A 735 -38.87 12.29 14.70
CA GLU A 735 -39.28 11.39 13.61
C GLU A 735 -38.15 11.20 12.60
N ILE A 736 -37.45 12.28 12.22
CA ILE A 736 -36.31 12.20 11.30
C ILE A 736 -35.19 11.33 11.89
N LEU A 737 -34.87 11.50 13.18
CA LEU A 737 -33.87 10.67 13.85
C LEU A 737 -34.27 9.19 13.92
N ASP A 738 -35.52 8.91 14.25
CA ASP A 738 -36.04 7.55 14.36
C ASP A 738 -36.05 6.85 12.98
N ASP A 739 -36.45 7.57 11.92
CA ASP A 739 -36.44 7.07 10.55
C ASP A 739 -35.02 6.79 10.03
N ILE A 740 -34.07 7.69 10.30
CA ILE A 740 -32.65 7.47 9.98
C ILE A 740 -32.11 6.27 10.76
N ARG A 741 -32.42 6.15 12.06
CA ARG A 741 -31.97 5.03 12.89
C ARG A 741 -32.55 3.70 12.41
N ASN A 742 -33.80 3.69 11.95
CA ASN A 742 -34.43 2.52 11.33
C ASN A 742 -33.70 2.11 10.03
N LEU A 743 -33.44 3.06 9.13
CA LEU A 743 -32.65 2.80 7.92
C LEU A 743 -31.26 2.23 8.23
N LEU A 744 -30.55 2.80 9.21
CA LEU A 744 -29.24 2.28 9.63
C LEU A 744 -29.34 0.86 10.20
N SER A 745 -30.45 0.53 10.86
CA SER A 745 -30.73 -0.80 11.40
C SER A 745 -30.94 -1.82 10.28
N VAL A 746 -31.70 -1.47 9.24
CA VAL A 746 -31.87 -2.31 8.04
C VAL A 746 -30.56 -2.41 7.25
N LEU A 747 -29.84 -1.30 7.05
CA LEU A 747 -28.55 -1.28 6.36
C LEU A 747 -27.57 -2.28 7.00
N LYS A 748 -27.50 -2.31 8.34
CA LYS A 748 -26.60 -3.17 9.10
C LYS A 748 -27.18 -4.55 9.42
N ASN A 749 -28.41 -4.82 8.99
CA ASN A 749 -29.17 -6.01 9.33
C ASN A 749 -29.19 -6.28 10.85
N ALA A 750 -29.67 -5.32 11.63
CA ALA A 750 -29.77 -5.42 13.08
C ALA A 750 -30.72 -6.55 13.56
N SER A 751 -31.66 -6.95 12.70
CA SER A 751 -32.60 -8.05 12.95
C SER A 751 -32.07 -9.44 12.56
N ASP A 752 -30.85 -9.52 12.03
CA ASP A 752 -30.19 -10.76 11.55
C ASP A 752 -31.07 -11.59 10.58
N GLU A 753 -31.76 -10.90 9.66
CA GLU A 753 -32.54 -11.51 8.58
C GLU A 753 -31.65 -11.95 7.40
N ILE A 754 -32.20 -12.76 6.49
CA ILE A 754 -31.49 -13.14 5.25
C ILE A 754 -31.41 -11.91 4.33
N VAL A 755 -30.20 -11.51 3.96
CA VAL A 755 -29.97 -10.37 3.08
C VAL A 755 -29.91 -10.84 1.63
N ASP A 756 -31.06 -10.85 0.97
CA ASP A 756 -31.22 -11.19 -0.44
C ASP A 756 -31.65 -9.98 -1.29
N GLY A 757 -32.07 -10.23 -2.54
CA GLY A 757 -32.55 -9.17 -3.44
C GLY A 757 -33.85 -8.51 -2.97
N GLU A 758 -34.70 -9.24 -2.25
CA GLU A 758 -35.94 -8.71 -1.69
C GLU A 758 -35.66 -7.81 -0.47
N TYR A 759 -34.73 -8.22 0.39
CA TYR A 759 -34.23 -7.40 1.49
C TYR A 759 -33.69 -6.05 0.99
N LEU A 760 -32.91 -6.08 -0.10
CA LEU A 760 -32.42 -4.87 -0.74
C LEU A 760 -33.55 -4.01 -1.33
N ARG A 761 -34.53 -4.61 -2.01
CA ARG A 761 -35.69 -3.89 -2.56
C ARG A 761 -36.46 -3.16 -1.45
N ARG A 762 -36.73 -3.83 -0.33
CA ARG A 762 -37.39 -3.23 0.84
C ARG A 762 -36.63 -2.03 1.36
N PHE A 763 -35.29 -2.12 1.44
CA PHE A 763 -34.46 -0.98 1.86
C PHE A 763 -34.55 0.21 0.89
N ILE A 764 -34.59 -0.03 -0.42
CA ILE A 764 -34.77 1.02 -1.43
C ILE A 764 -36.16 1.66 -1.30
N GLU A 765 -37.21 0.86 -1.16
CA GLU A 765 -38.57 1.35 -0.95
C GLU A 765 -38.69 2.21 0.32
N MET A 766 -37.97 1.85 1.40
CA MET A 766 -37.89 2.67 2.60
C MET A 766 -37.26 4.04 2.33
N LEU A 767 -36.15 4.10 1.58
CA LEU A 767 -35.53 5.37 1.19
C LEU A 767 -36.49 6.26 0.39
N ASP A 768 -37.15 5.70 -0.63
CA ASP A 768 -38.10 6.42 -1.47
C ASP A 768 -39.34 6.88 -0.68
N SER A 769 -39.77 6.10 0.32
CA SER A 769 -40.91 6.46 1.16
C SER A 769 -40.63 7.66 2.07
N LEU A 770 -39.40 7.75 2.60
CA LEU A 770 -38.98 8.87 3.46
C LEU A 770 -38.82 10.17 2.68
N GLU A 771 -38.36 10.08 1.43
CA GLU A 771 -38.35 11.22 0.52
C GLU A 771 -39.76 11.81 0.34
N LYS A 772 -40.78 10.95 0.18
CA LYS A 772 -42.18 11.38 0.07
C LYS A 772 -42.82 11.84 1.39
N LYS A 773 -42.25 11.46 2.53
CA LYS A 773 -42.78 11.82 3.86
C LYS A 773 -42.49 13.27 4.21
N TYR A 774 -41.32 13.77 3.79
CA TYR A 774 -40.81 15.09 4.20
C TYR A 774 -40.84 16.15 3.09
N ASN A 775 -40.96 15.73 1.82
CA ASN A 775 -41.34 16.59 0.69
C ASN A 775 -42.86 16.70 0.57
#